data_AF-A0A8T4LEC7-F1
#
_entry.id   AF-A0A8T4LEC7-F1
#
_cell.length_a   1.000
_cell.length_b   1.000
_cell.length_c   1.000
_cell.angle_alpha   90.00
_cell.angle_beta   90.00
_cell.angle_gamma   90.00
#
_symmetry.space_group_name_H-M   'P 1'
#
loop_
_entity.id
_entity.type
_entity.pdbx_description
1 polymer ?
#
loop_
_entity_poly.entity_id
_entity_poly.type
_entity_poly.pdbx_seq_one_letter_code
_entity_poly.pdbx_strand_id
1 'polypeptide(L)'
;MHLEKQRIKLSSEKQKELIISAAKKVGSLKSLSKKINVSYSTLKNYSSGKLYLPANVFNGLLVLLNIKKDNISFEYLASNWGQRIGGRHGINAIMKKYPSEIAKWRKLANHNSSLACTKRILIPNLNEKLAEFIGIYLGDGTLTKYFISISGDSRYDLQYFNYISDLIKELFGLSAKIRVDKRGNTLILTVHSVKLCSLLNEYGFKYGDKIRNNSLIPIKIIENPNLAMACLRGLVDTDGCVARHGNKLAIRFYSANPLLLDQVYKVADIFGLFSFRTGNQIGTTSEENVRKYFEIVGSSSLKSIVKFSIKTNRNKFVYQKDLPHYYKEKLFKSIHLPFKIKVLSVHVENIAVRFRAGPFYVFLLTLNLYIHNSDFVWLFLSRSLWRLKMTNYKPIGVDIHGGDIVSGMSATFRVVNALQEVAQNHPEREFVSIGNKIEFERDFSRDSLPENVRMEYDCNDDEGAVKTLAKMVSGGKICGFYTCEKTRIVTPRITHDIGLIDECRRNFNFKSCRIPPLTAELPKQVEVKHARTWYFLDTGANASMDDAEQALFYARAGNGFARISGRSYPKVGLLNIGEEGSVGGKLMRSCYDSLSKDKRISFVGNIEPWTCFYDFEDGRKDYFREVDMVVTDARAGNLFIKLVKAAIHLFVDQIKHNIKKQNLARQLIARETTKKDLEEAARDLDPNKYAGGLFLGLNALVVKGNGITQISGIKTGLEKLIKYDEMDVVNKMRGVFC
;
A
#
# COMPACT_ATOMS: atom_id res chain seq x y z
N MET A 1 -28.08 24.77 -24.49
CA MET A 1 -28.98 24.02 -23.57
C MET A 1 -29.80 24.89 -22.60
N HIS A 2 -29.25 25.90 -21.92
CA HIS A 2 -30.04 26.67 -20.92
C HIS A 2 -31.16 27.56 -21.50
N LEU A 3 -30.93 28.16 -22.68
CA LEU A 3 -31.92 29.04 -23.34
C LEU A 3 -33.15 28.28 -23.87
N GLU A 4 -32.99 27.01 -24.26
CA GLU A 4 -34.08 26.20 -24.86
C GLU A 4 -35.20 25.86 -23.86
N LYS A 5 -34.87 25.82 -22.56
CA LYS A 5 -35.83 25.51 -21.48
C LYS A 5 -36.47 26.76 -20.86
N GLN A 6 -35.99 27.96 -21.20
CA GLN A 6 -36.51 29.21 -20.68
C GLN A 6 -37.95 29.42 -21.15
N ARG A 7 -38.78 30.03 -20.29
CA ARG A 7 -40.20 30.29 -20.59
C ARG A 7 -40.36 31.63 -21.28
N ILE A 8 -41.28 31.69 -22.24
CA ILE A 8 -41.61 32.90 -23.00
C ILE A 8 -42.98 33.38 -22.57
N LYS A 9 -43.09 34.69 -22.32
CA LYS A 9 -44.35 35.39 -22.06
C LYS A 9 -44.83 36.04 -23.35
N LEU A 10 -45.99 35.60 -23.81
CA LEU A 10 -46.79 36.19 -24.88
C LEU A 10 -48.11 36.68 -24.26
N SER A 11 -48.87 37.52 -24.95
CA SER A 11 -50.27 37.72 -24.59
C SER A 11 -51.04 36.40 -24.73
N SER A 12 -52.02 36.17 -23.85
CA SER A 12 -52.79 34.93 -23.81
C SER A 12 -53.47 34.64 -25.15
N GLU A 13 -53.96 35.69 -25.80
CA GLU A 13 -54.60 35.67 -27.11
C GLU A 13 -53.61 35.23 -28.19
N LYS A 14 -52.40 35.81 -28.22
CA LYS A 14 -51.39 35.49 -29.24
C LYS A 14 -50.82 34.09 -29.08
N GLN A 15 -50.60 33.64 -27.85
CA GLN A 15 -50.15 32.27 -27.57
C GLN A 15 -51.18 31.24 -28.06
N LYS A 16 -52.47 31.50 -27.78
CA LYS A 16 -53.58 30.66 -28.22
C LYS A 16 -53.70 30.64 -29.74
N GLU A 17 -53.63 31.80 -30.39
CA GLU A 17 -53.67 31.97 -31.84
C GLU A 17 -52.55 31.18 -32.53
N LEU A 18 -51.30 31.31 -32.06
CA LEU A 18 -50.15 30.57 -32.58
C LEU A 18 -50.36 29.05 -32.55
N ILE A 19 -50.84 28.52 -31.41
CA ILE A 19 -51.05 27.09 -31.25
C ILE A 19 -52.21 26.59 -32.12
N ILE A 20 -53.30 27.36 -32.23
CA ILE A 20 -54.46 27.00 -33.05
C ILE A 20 -54.09 27.03 -34.54
N SER A 21 -53.38 28.06 -35.00
CA SER A 21 -52.92 28.18 -36.38
C SER A 21 -51.97 27.03 -36.75
N ALA A 22 -51.04 26.68 -35.86
CA ALA A 22 -50.15 25.53 -36.07
C ALA A 22 -50.94 24.21 -36.09
N ALA A 23 -51.97 24.07 -35.25
CA ALA A 23 -52.82 22.89 -35.21
C ALA A 23 -53.65 22.74 -36.48
N LYS A 24 -54.21 23.84 -37.02
CA LYS A 24 -54.90 23.86 -38.32
C LYS A 24 -53.98 23.41 -39.45
N LYS A 25 -52.74 23.90 -39.49
CA LYS A 25 -51.74 23.54 -40.51
C LYS A 25 -51.31 22.06 -40.47
N VAL A 26 -51.37 21.42 -39.29
CA VAL A 26 -50.98 20.01 -39.08
C VAL A 26 -52.22 19.09 -38.97
N GLY A 27 -53.42 19.63 -39.19
CA GLY A 27 -54.70 18.91 -39.20
C GLY A 27 -55.40 18.78 -37.85
N SER A 28 -54.69 18.63 -36.73
CA SER A 28 -55.30 18.63 -35.39
C SER A 28 -54.34 19.01 -34.27
N LEU A 29 -54.88 19.39 -33.11
CA LEU A 29 -54.08 19.64 -31.90
C LEU A 29 -53.33 18.37 -31.43
N LYS A 30 -53.91 17.18 -31.67
CA LYS A 30 -53.29 15.88 -31.34
C LYS A 30 -52.12 15.57 -32.29
N SER A 31 -52.27 15.86 -33.57
CA SER A 31 -51.21 15.74 -34.57
C SER A 31 -50.06 16.72 -34.30
N LEU A 32 -50.40 17.97 -33.93
CA LEU A 32 -49.41 18.95 -33.51
C LEU A 32 -48.61 18.46 -32.30
N SER A 33 -49.29 17.93 -31.27
CA SER A 33 -48.62 17.42 -30.05
C SER A 33 -47.52 16.38 -30.34
N LYS A 34 -47.76 15.47 -31.30
CA LYS A 34 -46.76 14.50 -31.76
C LYS A 34 -45.60 15.18 -32.50
N LYS A 35 -45.91 16.16 -33.35
CA LYS A 35 -44.92 16.84 -34.22
C LYS A 35 -43.95 17.74 -33.45
N ILE A 36 -44.40 18.39 -32.38
CA ILE A 36 -43.54 19.23 -31.52
C ILE A 36 -43.04 18.48 -30.27
N ASN A 37 -43.29 17.17 -30.16
CA ASN A 37 -42.88 16.32 -29.04
C ASN A 37 -43.31 16.86 -27.66
N VAL A 38 -44.58 17.24 -27.53
CA VAL A 38 -45.19 17.72 -26.28
C VAL A 38 -46.45 16.91 -26.02
N SER A 39 -46.69 16.48 -24.77
CA SER A 39 -47.91 15.72 -24.47
C SER A 39 -49.18 16.55 -24.76
N TYR A 40 -50.24 15.88 -25.23
CA TYR A 40 -51.50 16.54 -25.59
C TYR A 40 -52.08 17.37 -24.44
N SER A 41 -52.03 16.86 -23.20
CA SER A 41 -52.48 17.58 -22.00
C SER A 41 -51.68 18.85 -21.73
N THR A 42 -50.35 18.80 -21.91
CA THR A 42 -49.47 19.95 -21.74
C THR A 42 -49.72 21.00 -22.82
N LEU A 43 -49.91 20.57 -24.07
CA LEU A 43 -50.24 21.47 -25.17
C LEU A 43 -51.59 22.17 -24.97
N LYS A 44 -52.58 21.48 -24.39
CA LYS A 44 -53.86 22.08 -24.00
C LYS A 44 -53.69 23.16 -22.92
N ASN A 45 -52.81 22.94 -21.94
CA ASN A 45 -52.49 23.94 -20.92
C ASN A 45 -51.73 25.16 -21.48
N TYR A 46 -50.91 24.98 -22.52
CA TYR A 46 -50.33 26.09 -23.26
C TYR A 46 -51.39 26.85 -24.05
N SER A 47 -52.29 26.15 -24.75
CA SER A 47 -53.37 26.77 -25.53
C SER A 47 -54.37 27.57 -24.68
N SER A 48 -54.63 27.13 -23.44
CA SER A 48 -55.51 27.82 -22.51
C SER A 48 -54.84 28.98 -21.76
N GLY A 49 -53.54 29.24 -21.99
CA GLY A 49 -52.78 30.27 -21.27
C GLY A 49 -52.47 29.90 -19.81
N LYS A 50 -52.84 28.71 -19.35
CA LYS A 50 -52.55 28.22 -17.99
C LYS A 50 -51.04 28.04 -17.75
N LEU A 51 -50.29 27.75 -18.81
CA LEU A 51 -48.83 27.64 -18.79
C LEU A 51 -48.20 28.48 -19.92
N TYR A 52 -47.02 29.04 -19.64
CA TYR A 52 -46.20 29.71 -20.64
C TYR A 52 -45.42 28.72 -21.51
N LEU A 53 -45.20 29.09 -22.77
CA LEU A 53 -44.44 28.27 -23.72
C LEU A 53 -42.95 28.18 -23.36
N PRO A 54 -42.35 26.98 -23.41
CA PRO A 54 -40.90 26.83 -23.50
C PRO A 54 -40.35 27.45 -24.80
N ALA A 55 -39.14 28.00 -24.77
CA ALA A 55 -38.51 28.63 -25.94
C ALA A 55 -38.33 27.67 -27.12
N ASN A 56 -37.98 26.40 -26.87
CA ASN A 56 -37.88 25.39 -27.93
C ASN A 56 -39.24 25.09 -28.59
N VAL A 57 -40.32 25.01 -27.80
CA VAL A 57 -41.68 24.80 -28.32
C VAL A 57 -42.14 26.02 -29.12
N PHE A 58 -41.90 27.23 -28.62
CA PHE A 58 -42.21 28.47 -29.34
C PHE A 58 -41.49 28.53 -30.69
N ASN A 59 -40.16 28.32 -30.72
CA ASN A 59 -39.40 28.30 -31.96
C ASN A 59 -39.92 27.22 -32.93
N GLY A 60 -40.26 26.03 -32.43
CA GLY A 60 -40.86 24.96 -33.24
C GLY A 60 -42.21 25.35 -33.87
N LEU A 61 -43.05 26.11 -33.16
CA LEU A 61 -44.30 26.64 -33.71
C LEU A 61 -44.05 27.68 -34.81
N LEU A 62 -43.06 28.56 -34.64
CA LEU A 62 -42.70 29.56 -35.66
C LEU A 62 -42.18 28.93 -36.95
N VAL A 63 -41.32 27.91 -36.84
CA VAL A 63 -40.82 27.14 -37.98
C VAL A 63 -41.98 26.46 -38.71
N LEU A 64 -42.90 25.83 -37.97
CA LEU A 64 -44.08 25.20 -38.57
C LEU A 64 -44.97 26.20 -39.31
N LEU A 65 -45.13 27.41 -38.79
CA LEU A 65 -45.97 28.45 -39.40
C LEU A 65 -45.25 29.31 -40.44
N ASN A 66 -43.93 29.15 -40.59
CA ASN A 66 -43.07 30.00 -41.42
C ASN A 66 -43.14 31.49 -41.02
N ILE A 67 -43.18 31.77 -39.72
CA ILE A 67 -43.22 33.14 -39.17
C ILE A 67 -41.82 33.50 -38.67
N LYS A 68 -41.29 34.65 -39.12
CA LYS A 68 -40.05 35.20 -38.57
C LYS A 68 -40.24 35.66 -37.13
N LYS A 69 -39.28 35.35 -36.27
CA LYS A 69 -39.33 35.62 -34.83
C LYS A 69 -39.47 37.11 -34.50
N ASP A 70 -38.90 37.98 -35.32
CA ASP A 70 -38.94 39.44 -35.16
C ASP A 70 -40.34 40.04 -35.37
N ASN A 71 -41.26 39.28 -36.00
CA ASN A 71 -42.64 39.71 -36.23
C ASN A 71 -43.56 39.46 -35.03
N ILE A 72 -43.04 38.96 -33.90
CA ILE A 72 -43.81 38.67 -32.70
C ILE A 72 -43.15 39.31 -31.49
N SER A 73 -43.90 40.13 -30.75
CA SER A 73 -43.47 40.67 -29.47
C SER A 73 -43.59 39.61 -28.37
N PHE A 74 -42.49 39.32 -27.67
CA PHE A 74 -42.46 38.37 -26.56
C PHE A 74 -41.34 38.73 -25.56
N GLU A 75 -41.48 38.27 -24.31
CA GLU A 75 -40.47 38.46 -23.27
C GLU A 75 -39.94 37.11 -22.77
N TYR A 76 -38.63 37.01 -22.52
CA TYR A 76 -38.08 35.86 -21.80
C TYR A 76 -38.30 36.03 -20.29
N LEU A 77 -38.91 35.03 -19.67
CA LEU A 77 -39.06 34.99 -18.22
C LEU A 77 -37.73 34.59 -17.56
N ALA A 78 -37.46 35.16 -16.39
CA ALA A 78 -36.32 34.76 -15.57
C ALA A 78 -36.33 33.25 -15.29
N SER A 79 -35.15 32.63 -15.21
CA SER A 79 -34.98 31.18 -15.00
C SER A 79 -35.66 30.67 -13.72
N ASN A 80 -35.85 31.53 -12.71
CA ASN A 80 -36.50 31.25 -11.44
C ASN A 80 -37.96 31.73 -11.35
N TRP A 81 -38.59 32.17 -12.45
CA TRP A 81 -39.95 32.72 -12.45
C TRP A 81 -40.98 31.81 -11.73
N GLY A 82 -40.94 30.51 -11.99
CA GLY A 82 -41.85 29.54 -11.37
C GLY A 82 -41.66 29.45 -9.85
N GLN A 83 -40.42 29.56 -9.36
CA GLN A 83 -40.12 29.60 -7.93
C GLN A 83 -40.64 30.90 -7.29
N ARG A 84 -40.54 32.04 -7.99
CA ARG A 84 -41.07 33.33 -7.50
C ARG A 84 -42.59 33.28 -7.36
N ILE A 85 -43.30 32.71 -8.33
CA ILE A 85 -44.76 32.55 -8.28
C ILE A 85 -45.15 31.54 -7.20
N GLY A 86 -44.53 30.36 -7.17
CA GLY A 86 -44.78 29.35 -6.14
C GLY A 86 -44.52 29.88 -4.72
N GLY A 87 -43.47 30.67 -4.54
CA GLY A 87 -43.17 31.34 -3.27
C GLY A 87 -44.25 32.34 -2.86
N ARG A 88 -44.79 33.14 -3.80
CA ARG A 88 -45.92 34.04 -3.52
C ARG A 88 -47.19 33.28 -3.14
N HIS A 89 -47.52 32.20 -3.86
CA HIS A 89 -48.68 31.38 -3.50
C HIS A 89 -48.51 30.71 -2.15
N GLY A 90 -47.31 30.18 -1.87
CA GLY A 90 -46.97 29.59 -0.58
C GLY A 90 -47.11 30.60 0.56
N ILE A 91 -46.58 31.82 0.38
CA ILE A 91 -46.67 32.83 1.43
C ILE A 91 -48.10 33.35 1.62
N ASN A 92 -48.90 33.45 0.56
CA ASN A 92 -50.33 33.77 0.68
C ASN A 92 -51.12 32.67 1.38
N ALA A 93 -50.81 31.40 1.11
CA ALA A 93 -51.44 30.27 1.80
C ALA A 93 -51.05 30.24 3.30
N ILE A 94 -49.79 30.53 3.62
CA ILE A 94 -49.31 30.64 5.00
C ILE A 94 -49.96 31.86 5.69
N MET A 95 -50.07 33.00 5.01
CA MET A 95 -50.79 34.19 5.51
C MET A 95 -52.25 33.91 5.83
N LYS A 96 -52.92 33.11 5.00
CA LYS A 96 -54.29 32.69 5.25
C LYS A 96 -54.40 31.73 6.44
N LYS A 97 -53.42 30.85 6.64
CA LYS A 97 -53.46 29.79 7.66
C LYS A 97 -52.96 30.24 9.04
N TYR A 98 -51.99 31.16 9.09
CA TYR A 98 -51.31 31.61 10.31
C TYR A 98 -51.07 33.13 10.31
N PRO A 99 -52.12 33.97 10.32
CA PRO A 99 -51.98 35.42 10.19
C PRO A 99 -51.21 36.08 11.34
N SER A 100 -51.34 35.57 12.57
CA SER A 100 -50.71 36.12 13.78
C SER A 100 -49.22 35.76 13.95
N GLU A 101 -48.80 34.59 13.45
CA GLU A 101 -47.43 34.07 13.62
C GLU A 101 -46.43 34.64 12.59
N ILE A 102 -46.92 35.15 11.47
CA ILE A 102 -46.05 35.59 10.35
C ILE A 102 -45.22 36.80 10.69
N ALA A 103 -45.76 37.75 11.45
CA ALA A 103 -44.99 38.92 11.89
C ALA A 103 -43.80 38.47 12.76
N LYS A 104 -44.03 37.51 13.67
CA LYS A 104 -43.01 36.91 14.52
C LYS A 104 -41.97 36.13 13.69
N TRP A 105 -42.40 35.29 12.76
CA TRP A 105 -41.49 34.55 11.86
C TRP A 105 -40.69 35.48 10.94
N ARG A 106 -41.28 36.57 10.45
CA ARG A 106 -40.58 37.59 9.66
C ARG A 106 -39.56 38.35 10.50
N LYS A 107 -39.89 38.69 11.75
CA LYS A 107 -38.95 39.34 12.67
C LYS A 107 -37.75 38.43 12.97
N LEU A 108 -37.99 37.15 13.24
CA LEU A 108 -36.95 36.11 13.38
C LEU A 108 -36.15 35.91 12.09
N ALA A 109 -36.80 35.89 10.93
CA ALA A 109 -36.15 35.74 9.64
C ALA A 109 -35.28 36.96 9.29
N ASN A 110 -35.71 38.18 9.61
CA ASN A 110 -34.92 39.39 9.41
C ASN A 110 -33.74 39.48 10.39
N HIS A 111 -33.93 39.03 11.63
CA HIS A 111 -32.82 38.90 12.57
C HIS A 111 -31.79 37.89 12.08
N ASN A 112 -32.23 36.81 11.42
CA ASN A 112 -31.36 35.79 10.82
C ASN A 112 -30.87 36.14 9.41
N SER A 113 -31.48 37.08 8.68
CA SER A 113 -31.06 37.47 7.32
C SER A 113 -29.90 38.47 7.32
N SER A 114 -29.67 39.16 8.45
CA SER A 114 -28.42 39.86 8.72
C SER A 114 -27.20 38.91 8.80
N LEU A 115 -27.43 37.60 8.92
CA LEU A 115 -26.42 36.54 8.76
C LEU A 115 -26.28 36.10 7.30
N ALA A 116 -26.20 37.04 6.35
CA ALA A 116 -25.75 36.78 4.97
C ALA A 116 -24.26 36.34 4.90
N CYS A 117 -23.67 35.94 6.02
CA CYS A 117 -22.38 35.29 6.10
C CYS A 117 -22.60 33.77 6.10
N THR A 118 -22.16 33.11 5.03
CA THR A 118 -21.98 31.65 5.06
C THR A 118 -21.12 31.27 6.26
N LYS A 119 -21.59 30.29 7.08
CA LYS A 119 -20.87 29.80 8.26
C LYS A 119 -19.38 29.70 7.96
N ARG A 120 -18.55 30.39 8.75
CA ARG A 120 -17.09 30.27 8.64
C ARG A 120 -16.71 28.82 8.92
N ILE A 121 -15.78 28.28 8.13
CA ILE A 121 -15.22 26.94 8.31
C ILE A 121 -13.72 27.08 8.45
N LEU A 122 -13.11 26.19 9.21
CA LEU A 122 -11.68 25.92 9.11
C LEU A 122 -11.44 25.09 7.84
N ILE A 123 -10.35 25.39 7.13
CA ILE A 123 -9.90 24.60 5.99
C ILE A 123 -8.70 23.80 6.47
N PRO A 124 -8.87 22.50 6.78
CA PRO A 124 -7.76 21.69 7.28
C PRO A 124 -6.80 21.38 6.13
N ASN A 125 -5.50 21.35 6.45
CA ASN A 125 -4.51 20.69 5.60
C ASN A 125 -4.79 19.19 5.55
N LEU A 126 -4.34 18.54 4.47
CA LEU A 126 -4.47 17.10 4.34
C LEU A 126 -3.67 16.39 5.45
N ASN A 127 -4.37 15.72 6.36
CA ASN A 127 -3.82 15.00 7.50
C ASN A 127 -4.64 13.73 7.79
N GLU A 128 -4.20 12.91 8.74
CA GLU A 128 -4.86 11.64 9.06
C GLU A 128 -6.33 11.82 9.48
N LYS A 129 -6.65 12.85 10.24
CA LYS A 129 -8.02 13.15 10.68
C LYS A 129 -8.94 13.46 9.49
N LEU A 130 -8.47 14.26 8.54
CA LEU A 130 -9.21 14.56 7.32
C LEU A 130 -9.35 13.32 6.44
N ALA A 131 -8.31 12.48 6.34
CA ALA A 131 -8.35 11.25 5.56
C ALA A 131 -9.34 10.24 6.16
N GLU A 132 -9.38 10.09 7.49
CA GLU A 132 -10.39 9.29 8.18
C GLU A 132 -11.81 9.81 7.93
N PHE A 133 -12.02 11.13 8.02
CA PHE A 133 -13.29 11.76 7.69
C PHE A 133 -13.72 11.49 6.24
N ILE A 134 -12.78 11.52 5.29
CA ILE A 134 -13.04 11.16 3.89
C ILE A 134 -13.46 9.70 3.76
N GLY A 135 -12.80 8.79 4.49
CA GLY A 135 -13.19 7.38 4.53
C GLY A 135 -14.62 7.19 5.04
N ILE A 136 -14.98 7.87 6.14
CA ILE A 136 -16.32 7.87 6.72
C ILE A 136 -17.36 8.39 5.70
N TYR A 137 -17.03 9.47 5.00
CA TYR A 137 -17.90 10.03 3.95
C TYR A 137 -18.10 9.04 2.80
N LEU A 138 -17.03 8.39 2.34
CA LEU A 138 -17.09 7.43 1.24
C LEU A 138 -17.95 6.22 1.57
N GLY A 139 -17.97 5.77 2.83
CA GLY A 139 -18.85 4.70 3.29
C GLY A 139 -20.32 5.12 3.46
N ASP A 140 -20.65 5.80 4.56
CA ASP A 140 -22.04 6.13 4.93
C ASP A 140 -22.45 7.58 4.64
N GLY A 141 -21.55 8.38 4.07
CA GLY A 141 -21.79 9.80 3.80
C GLY A 141 -22.70 10.09 2.61
N THR A 142 -23.49 11.15 2.70
CA THR A 142 -24.27 11.76 1.62
C THR A 142 -23.88 13.22 1.49
N LEU A 143 -23.57 13.67 0.27
CA LEU A 143 -23.17 15.05 -0.01
C LEU A 143 -24.18 15.75 -0.92
N THR A 144 -24.70 16.86 -0.45
CA THR A 144 -25.52 17.78 -1.24
C THR A 144 -24.82 19.13 -1.35
N LYS A 145 -25.42 20.08 -2.10
CA LYS A 145 -24.91 21.46 -2.17
C LYS A 145 -25.01 22.23 -0.83
N TYR A 146 -25.78 21.71 0.13
CA TYR A 146 -26.16 22.45 1.34
C TYR A 146 -25.73 21.77 2.63
N PHE A 147 -25.58 20.45 2.61
CA PHE A 147 -25.23 19.67 3.79
C PHE A 147 -24.51 18.37 3.42
N ILE A 148 -23.74 17.88 4.39
CA ILE A 148 -23.27 16.50 4.47
C ILE A 148 -24.04 15.78 5.58
N SER A 149 -24.40 14.52 5.34
CA SER A 149 -25.00 13.65 6.34
C SER A 149 -24.37 12.28 6.37
N ILE A 150 -24.26 11.69 7.56
CA ILE A 150 -23.75 10.33 7.80
C ILE A 150 -24.85 9.55 8.53
N SER A 151 -25.15 8.33 8.08
CA SER A 151 -26.21 7.48 8.63
C SER A 151 -25.61 6.27 9.36
N GLY A 152 -26.30 5.75 10.39
CA GLY A 152 -25.84 4.62 11.19
C GLY A 152 -26.97 4.02 12.03
N ASP A 153 -26.66 3.07 12.91
CA ASP A 153 -27.66 2.39 13.76
C ASP A 153 -27.73 3.04 15.16
N SER A 154 -28.91 3.54 15.55
CA SER A 154 -29.12 4.24 16.82
C SER A 154 -28.91 3.37 18.06
N ARG A 155 -28.93 2.05 17.92
CA ARG A 155 -28.73 1.11 19.03
C ARG A 155 -27.26 0.91 19.37
N TYR A 156 -26.35 1.10 18.42
CA TYR A 156 -24.95 0.66 18.55
C TYR A 156 -23.91 1.74 18.24
N ASP A 157 -24.24 2.72 17.39
CA ASP A 157 -23.25 3.63 16.81
C ASP A 157 -23.22 5.02 17.47
N LEU A 158 -24.03 5.28 18.50
CA LEU A 158 -24.11 6.60 19.15
C LEU A 158 -22.75 7.14 19.61
N GLN A 159 -21.91 6.29 20.21
CA GLN A 159 -20.57 6.71 20.66
C GLN A 159 -19.64 7.02 19.49
N TYR A 160 -19.72 6.23 18.40
CA TYR A 160 -18.96 6.50 17.19
C TYR A 160 -19.41 7.82 16.54
N PHE A 161 -20.70 8.12 16.55
CA PHE A 161 -21.24 9.38 16.04
C PHE A 161 -20.83 10.59 16.88
N ASN A 162 -20.66 10.44 18.20
CA ASN A 162 -20.07 11.47 19.04
C ASN A 162 -18.62 11.74 18.62
N TYR A 163 -17.82 10.69 18.40
CA TYR A 163 -16.47 10.84 17.87
C TYR A 163 -16.45 11.55 16.50
N ILE A 164 -17.33 11.16 15.57
CA ILE A 164 -17.44 11.84 14.26
C ILE A 164 -17.82 13.32 14.44
N SER A 165 -18.72 13.64 15.36
CA SER A 165 -19.09 15.02 15.67
C SER A 165 -17.92 15.84 16.19
N ASP A 166 -17.09 15.26 17.06
CA ASP A 166 -15.88 15.90 17.58
C ASP A 166 -14.83 16.07 16.48
N LEU A 167 -14.64 15.05 15.63
CA LEU A 167 -13.76 15.09 14.46
C LEU A 167 -14.14 16.22 13.49
N ILE A 168 -15.44 16.38 13.20
CA ILE A 168 -15.95 17.47 12.35
C ILE A 168 -15.73 18.83 13.00
N LYS A 169 -15.95 18.94 14.31
CA LYS A 169 -15.74 20.17 15.05
C LYS A 169 -14.27 20.59 15.03
N GLU A 170 -13.36 19.63 15.18
CA GLU A 170 -11.93 19.88 15.12
C GLU A 170 -11.48 20.26 13.70
N LEU A 171 -11.88 19.49 12.68
CA LEU A 171 -11.43 19.70 11.30
C LEU A 171 -11.98 20.99 10.68
N PHE A 172 -13.25 21.32 10.95
CA PHE A 172 -13.97 22.36 10.23
C PHE A 172 -14.51 23.48 11.11
N GLY A 173 -14.39 23.38 12.45
CA GLY A 173 -14.99 24.34 13.38
C GLY A 173 -16.52 24.31 13.39
N LEU A 174 -17.14 23.23 12.90
CA LEU A 174 -18.59 23.11 12.73
C LEU A 174 -19.19 22.12 13.72
N SER A 175 -20.29 22.49 14.36
CA SER A 175 -21.08 21.56 15.17
C SER A 175 -22.00 20.71 14.29
N ALA A 176 -21.88 19.40 14.39
CA ALA A 176 -22.81 18.47 13.78
C ALA A 176 -24.07 18.30 14.62
N LYS A 177 -25.21 18.07 13.96
CA LYS A 177 -26.47 17.73 14.65
C LYS A 177 -26.77 16.26 14.49
N ILE A 178 -26.75 15.53 15.60
CA ILE A 178 -27.14 14.12 15.66
C ILE A 178 -28.63 14.02 15.96
N ARG A 179 -29.36 13.20 15.20
CA ARG A 179 -30.78 12.92 15.40
C ARG A 179 -31.03 11.43 15.30
N VAL A 180 -31.88 10.91 16.19
CA VAL A 180 -32.43 9.56 16.10
C VAL A 180 -33.75 9.67 15.33
N ASP A 181 -33.94 8.85 14.31
CA ASP A 181 -35.23 8.76 13.63
C ASP A 181 -36.27 8.18 14.59
N LYS A 182 -37.46 8.80 14.62
CA LYS A 182 -38.55 8.39 15.52
C LYS A 182 -39.26 7.12 15.04
N ARG A 183 -39.08 6.74 13.78
CA ARG A 183 -39.80 5.63 13.13
C ARG A 183 -38.92 4.39 12.89
N GLY A 184 -37.64 4.43 13.25
CA GLY A 184 -36.71 3.35 13.00
C GLY A 184 -35.47 3.42 13.87
N ASN A 185 -34.55 2.48 13.67
CA ASN A 185 -33.29 2.41 14.42
C ASN A 185 -32.16 3.19 13.72
N THR A 186 -32.48 4.28 13.04
CA THR A 186 -31.52 5.05 12.24
C THR A 186 -31.02 6.26 13.01
N LEU A 187 -29.70 6.40 13.07
CA LEU A 187 -29.01 7.57 13.58
C LEU A 187 -28.51 8.40 12.40
N ILE A 188 -28.76 9.71 12.41
CA ILE A 188 -28.34 10.61 11.34
C ILE A 188 -27.57 11.77 11.95
N LEU A 189 -26.32 11.92 11.51
CA LEU A 189 -25.49 13.10 11.77
C LEU A 189 -25.60 14.02 10.56
N THR A 190 -25.88 15.31 10.77
CA THR A 190 -25.99 16.28 9.67
C THR A 190 -25.23 17.57 9.98
N VAL A 191 -24.48 18.06 8.99
CA VAL A 191 -23.79 19.36 9.03
C VAL A 191 -24.29 20.22 7.87
N HIS A 192 -24.96 21.33 8.18
CA HIS A 192 -25.39 22.31 7.18
C HIS A 192 -24.31 23.39 6.98
N SER A 193 -23.60 23.33 5.86
CA SER A 193 -22.61 24.32 5.43
C SER A 193 -22.33 24.23 3.92
N VAL A 194 -22.72 25.28 3.18
CA VAL A 194 -22.44 25.38 1.73
C VAL A 194 -20.94 25.41 1.46
N LYS A 195 -20.16 26.08 2.32
CA LYS A 195 -18.69 26.16 2.19
C LYS A 195 -18.02 24.80 2.33
N LEU A 196 -18.42 24.00 3.33
CA LEU A 196 -17.88 22.65 3.50
C LEU A 196 -18.24 21.77 2.30
N CYS A 197 -19.48 21.86 1.82
CA CYS A 197 -19.91 21.10 0.66
C CYS A 197 -19.16 21.49 -0.62
N SER A 198 -18.89 22.79 -0.82
CA SER A 198 -18.06 23.28 -1.93
C SER A 198 -16.63 22.77 -1.83
N LEU A 199 -16.04 22.83 -0.64
CA LEU A 199 -14.69 22.32 -0.38
C LEU A 199 -14.59 20.84 -0.73
N LEU A 200 -15.50 19.99 -0.25
CA LEU A 200 -15.49 18.56 -0.57
C LEU A 200 -15.69 18.31 -2.08
N ASN A 201 -16.48 19.14 -2.75
CA ASN A 201 -16.63 19.07 -4.20
C ASN A 201 -15.35 19.48 -4.95
N GLU A 202 -14.57 20.43 -4.45
CA GLU A 202 -13.23 20.77 -4.95
C GLU A 202 -12.21 19.64 -4.72
N TYR A 203 -12.36 18.86 -3.64
CA TYR A 203 -11.62 17.62 -3.40
C TYR A 203 -12.02 16.46 -4.34
N GLY A 204 -13.00 16.67 -5.25
CA GLY A 204 -13.41 15.70 -6.26
C GLY A 204 -14.71 14.95 -5.95
N PHE A 205 -15.36 15.22 -4.81
CA PHE A 205 -16.60 14.55 -4.41
C PHE A 205 -17.83 15.25 -4.98
N LYS A 206 -18.39 14.71 -6.07
CA LYS A 206 -19.57 15.28 -6.73
C LYS A 206 -20.83 15.14 -5.88
N TYR A 207 -21.70 16.16 -5.94
CA TYR A 207 -23.00 16.14 -5.28
C TYR A 207 -23.91 15.00 -5.78
N GLY A 208 -24.64 14.37 -4.86
CA GLY A 208 -25.64 13.34 -5.18
C GLY A 208 -25.15 11.91 -4.95
N ASP A 209 -25.55 10.99 -5.84
CA ASP A 209 -25.32 9.56 -5.71
C ASP A 209 -23.84 9.20 -5.95
N LYS A 210 -23.19 8.68 -4.90
CA LYS A 210 -21.75 8.31 -4.90
C LYS A 210 -21.40 7.24 -5.92
N ILE A 211 -22.28 6.27 -6.17
CA ILE A 211 -22.06 5.18 -7.11
C ILE A 211 -22.12 5.72 -8.53
N ARG A 212 -23.17 6.51 -8.84
CA ARG A 212 -23.30 7.15 -10.17
C ARG A 212 -22.17 8.14 -10.45
N ASN A 213 -21.68 8.80 -9.41
CA ASN A 213 -20.58 9.76 -9.52
C ASN A 213 -19.19 9.10 -9.51
N ASN A 214 -19.10 7.79 -9.31
CA ASN A 214 -17.87 7.04 -9.10
C ASN A 214 -16.94 7.72 -8.08
N SER A 215 -17.47 7.96 -6.87
CA SER A 215 -16.68 8.56 -5.79
C SER A 215 -15.63 7.56 -5.31
N LEU A 216 -14.36 7.99 -5.36
CA LEU A 216 -13.17 7.19 -5.10
C LEU A 216 -12.32 7.85 -4.02
N ILE A 217 -11.38 7.09 -3.44
CA ILE A 217 -10.37 7.64 -2.55
C ILE A 217 -9.45 8.55 -3.38
N PRO A 218 -9.25 9.82 -2.99
CA PRO A 218 -8.31 10.72 -3.66
C PRO A 218 -6.90 10.14 -3.74
N ILE A 219 -6.23 10.31 -4.88
CA ILE A 219 -4.88 9.77 -5.13
C ILE A 219 -3.88 10.24 -4.06
N LYS A 220 -3.94 11.52 -3.68
CA LYS A 220 -3.10 12.10 -2.61
C LYS A 220 -3.21 11.39 -1.26
N ILE A 221 -4.34 10.73 -0.99
CA ILE A 221 -4.55 9.93 0.23
C ILE A 221 -3.96 8.53 0.05
N ILE A 222 -4.07 7.94 -1.14
CA ILE A 222 -3.53 6.61 -1.44
C ILE A 222 -1.98 6.64 -1.46
N GLU A 223 -1.38 7.71 -1.98
CA GLU A 223 0.08 7.86 -2.09
C GLU A 223 0.80 7.98 -0.74
N ASN A 224 0.11 8.46 0.30
CA ASN A 224 0.67 8.58 1.64
C ASN A 224 0.15 7.44 2.55
N PRO A 225 1.02 6.53 3.01
CA PRO A 225 0.62 5.39 3.84
C PRO A 225 -0.20 5.76 5.07
N ASN A 226 0.18 6.80 5.81
CA ASN A 226 -0.52 7.22 7.03
C ASN A 226 -1.93 7.73 6.73
N LEU A 227 -2.09 8.49 5.65
CA LEU A 227 -3.40 8.95 5.18
C LEU A 227 -4.24 7.79 4.66
N ALA A 228 -3.64 6.86 3.92
CA ALA A 228 -4.32 5.68 3.39
C ALA A 228 -4.85 4.80 4.53
N MET A 229 -4.05 4.58 5.58
CA MET A 229 -4.47 3.84 6.78
C MET A 229 -5.58 4.56 7.54
N ALA A 230 -5.48 5.88 7.73
CA ALA A 230 -6.54 6.65 8.38
C ALA A 230 -7.86 6.63 7.57
N CYS A 231 -7.78 6.73 6.24
CA CYS A 231 -8.92 6.58 5.34
C CYS A 231 -9.53 5.17 5.41
N LEU A 232 -8.68 4.13 5.41
CA LEU A 232 -9.11 2.74 5.57
C LEU A 232 -9.84 2.52 6.90
N ARG A 233 -9.36 3.12 8.00
CA ARG A 233 -10.04 3.08 9.31
C ARG A 233 -11.47 3.60 9.19
N GLY A 234 -11.66 4.78 8.61
CA GLY A 234 -12.97 5.40 8.41
C GLY A 234 -13.92 4.54 7.58
N LEU A 235 -13.42 3.93 6.50
CA LEU A 235 -14.19 3.05 5.60
C LEU A 235 -14.62 1.73 6.28
N VAL A 236 -13.73 1.10 7.03
CA VAL A 236 -14.02 -0.16 7.73
C VAL A 236 -14.93 0.06 8.92
N ASP A 237 -14.85 1.21 9.59
CA ASP A 237 -15.72 1.52 10.72
C ASP A 237 -17.17 1.84 10.30
N THR A 238 -17.39 2.26 9.04
CA THR A 238 -18.73 2.45 8.45
C THR A 238 -19.21 1.20 7.71
N ASP A 239 -18.69 0.95 6.50
CA ASP A 239 -19.17 -0.09 5.57
C ASP A 239 -18.54 -1.45 5.86
N GLY A 240 -17.61 -1.49 6.83
CA GLY A 240 -17.02 -2.70 7.32
C GLY A 240 -17.66 -3.25 8.59
N CYS A 241 -17.32 -4.51 8.88
CA CYS A 241 -17.70 -5.15 10.12
C CYS A 241 -16.60 -6.07 10.66
N VAL A 242 -16.43 -6.00 11.97
CA VAL A 242 -15.74 -7.01 12.76
C VAL A 242 -16.79 -8.02 13.23
N ALA A 243 -16.69 -9.26 12.75
CA ALA A 243 -17.72 -10.28 12.96
C ALA A 243 -17.11 -11.68 13.10
N ARG A 244 -17.91 -12.60 13.63
CA ARG A 244 -17.53 -14.01 13.74
C ARG A 244 -17.44 -14.66 12.36
N HIS A 245 -16.46 -15.53 12.17
CA HIS A 245 -16.36 -16.46 11.06
C HIS A 245 -15.89 -17.82 11.57
N GLY A 246 -16.82 -18.77 11.67
CA GLY A 246 -16.57 -20.03 12.39
C GLY A 246 -16.16 -19.76 13.84
N ASN A 247 -14.95 -20.18 14.19
CA ASN A 247 -14.33 -20.00 15.51
C ASN A 247 -13.30 -18.85 15.56
N LYS A 248 -13.24 -18.01 14.52
CA LYS A 248 -12.32 -16.86 14.40
C LYS A 248 -13.06 -15.52 14.30
N LEU A 249 -12.34 -14.43 14.55
CA LEU A 249 -12.80 -13.08 14.20
C LEU A 249 -12.44 -12.79 12.74
N ALA A 250 -13.26 -12.01 12.05
CA ALA A 250 -13.01 -11.57 10.69
C ALA A 250 -13.31 -10.08 10.56
N ILE A 251 -12.50 -9.38 9.77
CA ILE A 251 -12.77 -8.02 9.30
C ILE A 251 -13.27 -8.14 7.88
N ARG A 252 -14.40 -7.49 7.58
CA ARG A 252 -15.01 -7.44 6.24
C ARG A 252 -15.30 -6.00 5.90
N PHE A 253 -15.15 -5.63 4.64
CA PHE A 253 -15.60 -4.38 4.06
C PHE A 253 -16.46 -4.71 2.84
N TYR A 254 -17.60 -4.02 2.71
CA TYR A 254 -18.53 -4.19 1.61
C TYR A 254 -18.65 -2.89 0.83
N SER A 255 -18.64 -2.94 -0.50
CA SER A 255 -18.96 -1.77 -1.33
C SER A 255 -19.68 -2.19 -2.60
N ALA A 256 -20.77 -1.49 -2.92
CA ALA A 256 -21.47 -1.63 -4.19
C ALA A 256 -20.73 -0.94 -5.36
N ASN A 257 -19.75 -0.07 -5.07
CA ASN A 257 -18.86 0.50 -6.07
C ASN A 257 -17.63 -0.42 -6.24
N PRO A 258 -17.48 -1.14 -7.37
CA PRO A 258 -16.37 -2.07 -7.59
C PRO A 258 -15.01 -1.38 -7.71
N LEU A 259 -14.97 -0.11 -8.15
CA LEU A 259 -13.74 0.65 -8.28
C LEU A 259 -13.24 1.13 -6.91
N LEU A 260 -14.16 1.57 -6.04
CA LEU A 260 -13.82 1.87 -4.65
C LEU A 260 -13.34 0.60 -3.93
N LEU A 261 -14.05 -0.52 -4.13
CA LEU A 261 -13.67 -1.81 -3.56
C LEU A 261 -12.23 -2.23 -3.98
N ASP A 262 -11.86 -1.96 -5.23
CA ASP A 262 -10.51 -2.23 -5.74
C ASP A 262 -9.44 -1.33 -5.10
N GLN A 263 -9.71 -0.03 -4.92
CA GLN A 263 -8.81 0.87 -4.22
C GLN A 263 -8.62 0.46 -2.75
N VAL A 264 -9.70 0.14 -2.05
CA VAL A 264 -9.63 -0.29 -0.65
C VAL A 264 -8.86 -1.60 -0.52
N TYR A 265 -9.08 -2.53 -1.44
CA TYR A 265 -8.32 -3.78 -1.47
C TYR A 265 -6.83 -3.53 -1.66
N LYS A 266 -6.44 -2.71 -2.65
CA LYS A 266 -5.04 -2.35 -2.89
C LYS A 266 -4.39 -1.67 -1.69
N VAL A 267 -5.09 -0.71 -1.07
CA VAL A 267 -4.60 -0.04 0.15
C VAL A 267 -4.38 -1.06 1.27
N ALA A 268 -5.34 -1.96 1.51
CA ALA A 268 -5.22 -2.97 2.56
C ALA A 268 -4.16 -4.05 2.24
N ASP A 269 -3.98 -4.40 0.97
CA ASP A 269 -3.02 -5.40 0.48
C ASP A 269 -1.58 -4.92 0.62
N ILE A 270 -1.31 -3.62 0.40
CA ILE A 270 0.01 -2.99 0.64
C ILE A 270 0.51 -3.27 2.07
N PHE A 271 -0.39 -3.24 3.05
CA PHE A 271 -0.07 -3.49 4.46
C PHE A 271 -0.24 -4.97 4.87
N GLY A 272 -0.63 -5.85 3.95
CA GLY A 272 -0.91 -7.27 4.21
C GLY A 272 -2.09 -7.48 5.16
N LEU A 273 -3.10 -6.60 5.15
CA LEU A 273 -4.23 -6.64 6.08
C LEU A 273 -5.36 -7.54 5.60
N PHE A 274 -5.77 -7.43 4.34
CA PHE A 274 -6.86 -8.23 3.80
C PHE A 274 -6.34 -9.48 3.09
N SER A 275 -6.98 -10.62 3.35
CA SER A 275 -6.60 -11.94 2.85
C SER A 275 -7.59 -12.53 1.86
N PHE A 276 -8.74 -11.88 1.63
CA PHE A 276 -9.73 -12.35 0.67
C PHE A 276 -10.48 -11.21 -0.03
N ARG A 277 -10.99 -11.54 -1.22
CA ARG A 277 -11.95 -10.76 -2.00
C ARG A 277 -13.00 -11.71 -2.58
N THR A 278 -14.26 -11.43 -2.35
CA THR A 278 -15.40 -12.26 -2.79
C THR A 278 -16.57 -11.37 -3.18
N GLY A 279 -16.84 -11.27 -4.49
CA GLY A 279 -17.88 -10.39 -5.02
C GLY A 279 -17.66 -8.93 -4.59
N ASN A 280 -18.66 -8.35 -3.93
CA ASN A 280 -18.65 -6.98 -3.41
C ASN A 280 -18.02 -6.86 -2.01
N GLN A 281 -17.30 -7.88 -1.56
CA GLN A 281 -16.73 -7.96 -0.22
C GLN A 281 -15.22 -8.22 -0.28
N ILE A 282 -14.49 -7.56 0.61
CA ILE A 282 -13.05 -7.79 0.87
C ILE A 282 -12.82 -7.87 2.38
N GLY A 283 -11.70 -8.46 2.82
CA GLY A 283 -11.42 -8.54 4.24
C GLY A 283 -10.38 -9.58 4.61
N THR A 284 -10.33 -9.94 5.89
CA THR A 284 -9.50 -11.04 6.41
C THR A 284 -10.24 -11.89 7.43
N THR A 285 -9.95 -13.18 7.42
CA THR A 285 -10.37 -14.17 8.44
C THR A 285 -9.18 -14.68 9.26
N SER A 286 -7.96 -14.22 8.94
CA SER A 286 -6.74 -14.55 9.68
C SER A 286 -6.71 -13.77 10.98
N GLU A 287 -6.54 -14.48 12.10
CA GLU A 287 -6.44 -13.87 13.42
C GLU A 287 -5.21 -12.95 13.54
N GLU A 288 -4.12 -13.32 12.88
CA GLU A 288 -2.90 -12.51 12.76
C GLU A 288 -3.20 -11.18 12.06
N ASN A 289 -3.84 -11.22 10.89
CA ASN A 289 -4.16 -10.01 10.14
C ASN A 289 -5.20 -9.14 10.86
N VAL A 290 -6.15 -9.74 11.58
CA VAL A 290 -7.08 -9.01 12.43
C VAL A 290 -6.31 -8.26 13.52
N ARG A 291 -5.36 -8.92 14.19
CA ARG A 291 -4.51 -8.26 15.20
C ARG A 291 -3.68 -7.14 14.56
N LYS A 292 -3.04 -7.42 13.43
CA LYS A 292 -2.25 -6.45 12.64
C LYS A 292 -3.07 -5.23 12.23
N TYR A 293 -4.35 -5.41 11.87
CA TYR A 293 -5.25 -4.31 11.57
C TYR A 293 -5.46 -3.39 12.78
N PHE A 294 -5.77 -3.96 13.95
CA PHE A 294 -5.98 -3.16 15.17
C PHE A 294 -4.70 -2.53 15.73
N GLU A 295 -3.53 -3.07 15.36
CA GLU A 295 -2.23 -2.51 15.69
C GLU A 295 -1.87 -1.32 14.79
N ILE A 296 -1.94 -1.51 13.47
CA ILE A 296 -1.44 -0.52 12.50
C ILE A 296 -2.52 0.52 12.17
N VAL A 297 -3.72 0.07 11.80
CA VAL A 297 -4.83 0.93 11.37
C VAL A 297 -5.62 1.43 12.57
N GLY A 298 -5.95 0.53 13.49
CA GLY A 298 -6.83 0.79 14.62
C GLY A 298 -8.30 0.92 14.22
N SER A 299 -9.14 1.27 15.19
CA SER A 299 -10.57 1.52 14.97
C SER A 299 -11.04 2.68 15.84
N SER A 300 -11.91 3.49 15.27
CA SER A 300 -12.65 4.55 15.96
C SER A 300 -14.06 4.06 16.37
N SER A 301 -14.46 2.86 15.95
CA SER A 301 -15.72 2.24 16.33
C SER A 301 -15.60 1.40 17.61
N LEU A 302 -16.23 1.85 18.70
CA LEU A 302 -16.23 1.08 19.95
C LEU A 302 -16.83 -0.33 19.78
N LYS A 303 -17.78 -0.50 18.85
CA LYS A 303 -18.37 -1.81 18.51
C LYS A 303 -17.29 -2.81 18.08
N SER A 304 -16.35 -2.35 17.25
CA SER A 304 -15.27 -3.15 16.68
C SER A 304 -14.22 -3.44 17.74
N ILE A 305 -13.87 -2.44 18.55
CA ILE A 305 -12.90 -2.53 19.65
C ILE A 305 -13.35 -3.53 20.71
N VAL A 306 -14.64 -3.50 21.12
CA VAL A 306 -15.18 -4.43 22.12
C VAL A 306 -15.16 -5.87 21.60
N LYS A 307 -15.62 -6.09 20.36
CA LYS A 307 -15.62 -7.43 19.75
C LYS A 307 -14.21 -8.02 19.66
N PHE A 308 -13.25 -7.20 19.26
CA PHE A 308 -11.85 -7.58 19.22
C PHE A 308 -11.32 -7.88 20.62
N SER A 309 -11.42 -6.92 21.55
CA SER A 309 -10.85 -7.04 22.90
C SER A 309 -11.42 -8.22 23.69
N ILE A 310 -12.73 -8.48 23.61
CA ILE A 310 -13.35 -9.61 24.31
C ILE A 310 -12.94 -10.95 23.68
N LYS A 311 -12.83 -11.01 22.34
CA LYS A 311 -12.34 -12.22 21.68
C LYS A 311 -10.88 -12.49 22.04
N THR A 312 -10.03 -11.46 22.03
CA THR A 312 -8.60 -11.62 22.33
C THR A 312 -8.34 -11.93 23.80
N ASN A 313 -9.00 -11.23 24.73
CA ASN A 313 -8.69 -11.35 26.17
C ASN A 313 -9.50 -12.43 26.88
N ARG A 314 -10.73 -12.72 26.42
CA ARG A 314 -11.64 -13.66 27.10
C ARG A 314 -11.99 -14.87 26.23
N ASN A 315 -11.45 -14.97 25.01
CA ASN A 315 -11.77 -16.00 24.01
C ASN A 315 -13.28 -16.17 23.74
N LYS A 316 -14.07 -15.11 23.92
CA LYS A 316 -15.54 -15.10 23.75
C LYS A 316 -15.97 -14.27 22.56
N PHE A 317 -17.02 -14.70 21.88
CA PHE A 317 -17.65 -13.90 20.82
C PHE A 317 -18.74 -13.01 21.39
N VAL A 318 -18.75 -11.74 20.96
CA VAL A 318 -19.78 -10.78 21.32
C VAL A 318 -20.74 -10.59 20.14
N TYR A 319 -22.00 -10.95 20.33
CA TYR A 319 -23.03 -10.64 19.34
C TYR A 319 -23.43 -9.17 19.45
N GLN A 320 -23.95 -8.62 18.35
CA GLN A 320 -24.26 -7.19 18.27
C GLN A 320 -25.28 -6.75 19.34
N LYS A 321 -26.28 -7.59 19.63
CA LYS A 321 -27.29 -7.35 20.67
C LYS A 321 -26.70 -7.22 22.09
N ASP A 322 -25.54 -7.80 22.34
CA ASP A 322 -24.92 -7.86 23.68
C ASP A 322 -23.95 -6.68 23.90
N LEU A 323 -23.59 -5.94 22.84
CA LEU A 323 -22.65 -4.80 22.91
C LEU A 323 -23.01 -3.74 23.97
N PRO A 324 -24.28 -3.33 24.15
CA PRO A 324 -24.62 -2.31 25.14
C PRO A 324 -24.26 -2.67 26.58
N HIS A 325 -24.15 -3.97 26.91
CA HIS A 325 -23.70 -4.43 28.22
C HIS A 325 -22.20 -4.12 28.42
N TYR A 326 -21.37 -4.45 27.44
CA TYR A 326 -19.91 -4.25 27.50
C TYR A 326 -19.53 -2.76 27.51
N TYR A 327 -20.29 -1.89 26.84
CA TYR A 327 -20.02 -0.44 26.85
C TYR A 327 -20.06 0.19 28.25
N LYS A 328 -20.71 -0.48 29.22
CA LYS A 328 -20.78 -0.01 30.61
C LYS A 328 -19.56 -0.42 31.44
N GLU A 329 -18.75 -1.39 30.98
CA GLU A 329 -17.56 -1.84 31.71
C GLU A 329 -16.51 -0.71 31.79
N LYS A 330 -15.84 -0.60 32.94
CA LYS A 330 -14.83 0.44 33.20
C LYS A 330 -13.71 0.46 32.16
N LEU A 331 -13.32 -0.73 31.68
CA LEU A 331 -12.27 -0.92 30.68
C LEU A 331 -12.52 -0.15 29.38
N PHE A 332 -13.77 -0.13 28.90
CA PHE A 332 -14.11 0.48 27.60
C PHE A 332 -14.48 1.96 27.72
N LYS A 333 -14.81 2.45 28.91
CA LYS A 333 -15.11 3.87 29.16
C LYS A 333 -13.89 4.79 29.09
N SER A 334 -12.69 4.26 29.34
CA SER A 334 -11.44 5.01 29.36
C SER A 334 -10.63 4.91 28.06
N ILE A 335 -11.19 4.33 27.01
CA ILE A 335 -10.49 4.18 25.72
C ILE A 335 -10.47 5.52 24.98
N HIS A 336 -9.29 5.93 24.53
CA HIS A 336 -9.13 7.03 23.57
C HIS A 336 -9.32 6.51 22.14
N LEU A 337 -10.10 7.24 21.34
CA LEU A 337 -10.33 6.96 19.93
C LEU A 337 -9.47 7.91 19.06
N PRO A 338 -8.86 7.43 17.95
CA PRO A 338 -8.86 6.04 17.47
C PRO A 338 -8.05 5.10 18.38
N PHE A 339 -8.58 3.90 18.63
CA PHE A 339 -7.91 2.88 19.43
C PHE A 339 -6.93 2.07 18.56
N LYS A 340 -5.68 1.99 19.01
CA LYS A 340 -4.64 1.09 18.47
C LYS A 340 -4.06 0.22 19.58
N ILE A 341 -3.74 -1.03 19.25
CA ILE A 341 -3.01 -1.91 20.17
C ILE A 341 -1.59 -1.38 20.32
N LYS A 342 -1.13 -1.18 21.56
CA LYS A 342 0.28 -0.91 21.83
C LYS A 342 1.07 -2.21 21.67
N VAL A 343 2.18 -2.15 20.93
CA VAL A 343 3.20 -3.20 20.95
C VAL A 343 3.77 -3.25 22.36
N LEU A 344 3.35 -4.24 23.15
CA LEU A 344 4.17 -4.67 24.27
C LEU A 344 5.34 -5.41 23.63
N SER A 345 6.57 -4.97 23.90
CA SER A 345 7.78 -5.74 23.63
C SER A 345 7.69 -7.04 24.44
N VAL A 346 7.08 -8.07 23.86
CA VAL A 346 6.89 -9.35 24.52
C VAL A 346 8.26 -10.01 24.67
N HIS A 347 8.61 -10.21 25.93
CA HIS A 347 9.64 -11.12 26.41
C HIS A 347 9.66 -12.45 25.64
N VAL A 348 10.86 -12.86 25.28
CA VAL A 348 11.16 -14.24 24.89
C VAL A 348 11.07 -15.12 26.13
N GLU A 349 9.96 -15.82 26.30
CA GLU A 349 9.84 -17.08 27.05
C GLU A 349 9.33 -18.11 26.02
N ASN A 350 9.93 -19.27 25.73
CA ASN A 350 10.77 -20.17 26.50
C ASN A 350 11.73 -20.91 25.55
N ILE A 351 13.04 -20.80 25.79
CA ILE A 351 13.96 -21.92 25.59
C ILE A 351 14.67 -22.09 26.92
N ALA A 352 14.22 -23.07 27.70
CA ALA A 352 14.90 -23.51 28.90
C ALA A 352 16.23 -24.15 28.50
N VAL A 353 17.30 -23.36 28.43
CA VAL A 353 18.68 -23.86 28.53
C VAL A 353 19.17 -23.55 29.93
N ARG A 354 19.38 -24.61 30.71
CA ARG A 354 20.04 -24.56 32.02
C ARG A 354 21.42 -23.90 31.89
N PHE A 355 21.60 -22.73 32.47
CA PHE A 355 22.92 -22.25 32.90
C PHE A 355 22.87 -21.83 34.36
N ARG A 356 23.85 -22.32 35.14
CA ARG A 356 24.03 -22.09 36.58
C ARG A 356 24.18 -20.59 36.85
N ALA A 357 23.30 -20.03 37.68
CA ALA A 357 23.35 -18.63 38.07
C ALA A 357 24.35 -18.39 39.22
N GLY A 358 25.17 -17.34 39.07
CA GLY A 358 25.99 -16.75 40.13
C GLY A 358 25.35 -15.51 40.77
N PRO A 359 26.01 -14.89 41.78
CA PRO A 359 25.42 -13.93 42.72
C PRO A 359 24.86 -12.61 42.13
N PHE A 360 25.13 -12.31 40.86
CA PHE A 360 24.76 -11.05 40.21
C PHE A 360 23.25 -10.90 40.00
N TYR A 361 22.51 -12.01 39.93
CA TYR A 361 21.07 -11.99 39.67
C TYR A 361 20.24 -11.53 40.89
N VAL A 362 20.75 -11.78 42.10
CA VAL A 362 20.10 -11.36 43.36
C VAL A 362 20.21 -9.84 43.56
N PHE A 363 21.30 -9.24 43.10
CA PHE A 363 21.52 -7.79 43.15
C PHE A 363 20.59 -7.01 42.20
N LEU A 364 20.30 -7.56 41.01
CA LEU A 364 19.38 -6.95 40.05
C LEU A 364 17.92 -6.99 40.52
N LEU A 365 17.52 -8.05 41.23
CA LEU A 365 16.17 -8.17 41.81
C LEU A 365 15.95 -7.20 42.98
N THR A 366 16.99 -6.91 43.76
CA THR A 366 16.91 -5.93 44.86
C THR A 366 16.88 -4.49 44.34
N LEU A 367 17.56 -4.19 43.23
CA LEU A 367 17.51 -2.86 42.62
C LEU A 367 16.14 -2.54 41.98
N ASN A 368 15.45 -3.55 41.44
CA ASN A 368 14.15 -3.40 40.77
C ASN A 368 13.00 -3.04 41.75
N LEU A 369 13.13 -3.40 43.03
CA LEU A 369 12.15 -3.07 44.06
C LEU A 369 12.31 -1.64 44.61
N TYR A 370 13.47 -0.99 44.41
CA TYR A 370 13.77 0.32 45.01
C TYR A 370 13.50 1.51 44.08
N ILE A 371 13.36 1.30 42.76
CA ILE A 371 13.26 2.38 41.75
C ILE A 371 11.82 2.48 41.22
N HIS A 372 10.84 2.62 42.12
CA HIS A 372 9.44 2.84 41.73
C HIS A 372 8.94 4.29 41.94
N ASN A 373 9.81 5.24 42.33
CA ASN A 373 9.37 6.58 42.75
C ASN A 373 10.05 7.78 42.07
N SER A 374 10.56 7.68 40.84
CA SER A 374 11.00 8.87 40.11
C SER A 374 11.06 8.68 38.59
N ASP A 375 10.09 9.23 37.86
CA ASP A 375 10.02 9.25 36.39
C ASP A 375 11.23 9.94 35.73
N PHE A 376 11.93 10.79 36.48
CA PHE A 376 13.10 11.54 35.98
C PHE A 376 14.35 10.67 35.78
N VAL A 377 14.49 9.60 36.56
CA VAL A 377 15.64 8.69 36.50
C VAL A 377 15.49 7.69 35.35
N TRP A 378 14.26 7.30 35.01
CA TRP A 378 13.95 6.39 33.90
C TRP A 378 14.32 6.98 32.53
N LEU A 379 14.10 8.29 32.33
CA LEU A 379 14.44 8.99 31.08
C LEU A 379 15.96 9.15 30.88
N PHE A 380 16.73 9.25 31.97
CA PHE A 380 18.18 9.39 31.91
C PHE A 380 18.90 8.04 31.82
N LEU A 381 18.40 7.01 32.52
CA LEU A 381 18.93 5.65 32.45
C LEU A 381 18.50 4.92 31.18
N SER A 382 17.30 5.13 30.64
CA SER A 382 16.91 4.54 29.35
C SER A 382 17.79 5.04 28.20
N ARG A 383 18.12 6.33 28.14
CA ARG A 383 19.07 6.87 27.13
C ARG A 383 20.49 6.34 27.28
N SER A 384 20.96 6.15 28.52
CA SER A 384 22.31 5.67 28.81
C SER A 384 22.44 4.16 28.62
N LEU A 385 21.43 3.38 29.01
CA LEU A 385 21.34 1.93 28.77
C LEU A 385 21.02 1.60 27.31
N TRP A 386 20.29 2.46 26.59
CA TRP A 386 20.11 2.39 25.14
C TRP A 386 21.46 2.56 24.42
N ARG A 387 22.27 3.56 24.80
CA ARG A 387 23.65 3.70 24.28
C ARG A 387 24.59 2.55 24.66
N LEU A 388 24.41 1.93 25.83
CA LEU A 388 25.24 0.80 26.27
C LEU A 388 24.84 -0.56 25.65
N LYS A 389 23.61 -0.72 25.15
CA LYS A 389 23.20 -1.90 24.36
C LYS A 389 23.60 -1.83 22.88
N MET A 390 23.86 -0.62 22.36
CA MET A 390 24.11 -0.33 20.94
C MET A 390 25.56 -0.60 20.46
N THR A 391 26.47 -1.04 21.32
CA THR A 391 27.92 -0.97 21.04
C THR A 391 28.54 -2.16 20.29
N ASN A 392 27.78 -3.14 19.81
CA ASN A 392 28.37 -4.35 19.20
C ASN A 392 28.37 -4.41 17.66
N TYR A 393 27.58 -3.58 16.97
CA TYR A 393 27.49 -3.63 15.51
C TYR A 393 27.76 -2.28 14.87
N LYS A 394 28.54 -2.29 13.79
CA LYS A 394 28.74 -1.08 12.99
C LYS A 394 27.46 -0.76 12.19
N PRO A 395 27.19 0.51 11.88
CA PRO A 395 26.05 0.88 11.06
C PRO A 395 26.09 0.25 9.66
N ILE A 396 24.91 0.13 9.05
CA ILE A 396 24.72 -0.37 7.69
C ILE A 396 24.50 0.79 6.73
N GLY A 397 25.26 0.82 5.63
CA GLY A 397 25.08 1.79 4.56
C GLY A 397 23.92 1.46 3.62
N VAL A 398 23.20 2.47 3.14
CA VAL A 398 22.13 2.29 2.15
C VAL A 398 22.21 3.37 1.09
N ASP A 399 22.40 2.96 -0.16
CA ASP A 399 22.23 3.84 -1.33
C ASP A 399 20.74 3.96 -1.64
N ILE A 400 20.17 5.15 -1.42
CA ILE A 400 18.75 5.41 -1.68
C ILE A 400 18.50 5.90 -3.11
N HIS A 401 19.52 6.29 -3.87
CA HIS A 401 19.36 6.86 -5.21
C HIS A 401 19.40 5.80 -6.30
N GLY A 402 20.28 4.79 -6.17
CA GLY A 402 20.52 3.79 -7.20
C GLY A 402 19.25 3.02 -7.59
N GLY A 403 18.91 3.01 -8.88
CA GLY A 403 17.86 2.15 -9.45
C GLY A 403 16.99 2.79 -10.53
N ASP A 404 16.07 2.01 -11.10
CA ASP A 404 15.17 2.45 -12.17
C ASP A 404 13.86 3.05 -11.66
N ILE A 405 13.15 3.79 -12.51
CA ILE A 405 11.74 4.11 -12.24
C ILE A 405 10.92 2.87 -12.58
N VAL A 406 10.14 2.37 -11.61
CA VAL A 406 9.31 1.18 -11.78
C VAL A 406 7.87 1.53 -11.43
N SER A 407 6.95 1.32 -12.36
CA SER A 407 5.52 1.60 -12.16
C SER A 407 5.23 3.03 -11.66
N GLY A 408 6.04 4.00 -12.09
CA GLY A 408 5.93 5.41 -11.67
C GLY A 408 6.60 5.75 -10.34
N MET A 409 7.15 4.77 -9.61
CA MET A 409 7.87 4.99 -8.35
C MET A 409 9.37 5.21 -8.61
N SER A 410 9.96 6.22 -7.97
CA SER A 410 11.42 6.45 -8.00
C SER A 410 12.17 5.36 -7.22
N ALA A 411 13.46 5.23 -7.48
CA ALA A 411 14.35 4.39 -6.67
C ALA A 411 14.35 4.86 -5.21
N THR A 412 14.52 6.16 -4.97
CA THR A 412 14.40 6.82 -3.66
C THR A 412 13.14 6.42 -2.91
N PHE A 413 11.97 6.47 -3.56
CA PHE A 413 10.73 6.04 -2.94
C PHE A 413 10.75 4.57 -2.51
N ARG A 414 11.20 3.68 -3.39
CA ARG A 414 11.22 2.23 -3.10
C ARG A 414 12.21 1.87 -2.01
N VAL A 415 13.42 2.42 -2.05
CA VAL A 415 14.47 2.11 -1.08
C VAL A 415 14.14 2.69 0.29
N VAL A 416 13.67 3.94 0.38
CA VAL A 416 13.32 4.56 1.67
C VAL A 416 12.17 3.83 2.36
N ASN A 417 11.11 3.44 1.63
CA ASN A 417 10.02 2.65 2.22
C ASN A 417 10.49 1.27 2.72
N ALA A 418 11.36 0.60 1.96
CA ALA A 418 11.95 -0.66 2.40
C ALA A 418 12.80 -0.48 3.66
N LEU A 419 13.63 0.57 3.68
CA LEU A 419 14.50 0.90 4.81
C LEU A 419 13.71 1.26 6.08
N GLN A 420 12.63 2.04 5.98
CA GLN A 420 11.80 2.39 7.13
C GLN A 420 11.28 1.15 7.85
N GLU A 421 10.77 0.17 7.10
CA GLU A 421 10.24 -1.06 7.69
C GLU A 421 11.34 -1.94 8.28
N VAL A 422 12.47 -2.10 7.57
CA VAL A 422 13.61 -2.88 8.09
C VAL A 422 14.18 -2.23 9.35
N ALA A 423 14.35 -0.91 9.37
CA ALA A 423 14.87 -0.20 10.54
C ALA A 423 13.91 -0.24 11.74
N GLN A 424 12.60 -0.25 11.50
CA GLN A 424 11.60 -0.45 12.57
C GLN A 424 11.64 -1.88 13.13
N ASN A 425 11.87 -2.88 12.29
CA ASN A 425 11.98 -4.29 12.70
C ASN A 425 13.32 -4.60 13.40
N HIS A 426 14.35 -3.78 13.16
CA HIS A 426 15.69 -3.91 13.73
C HIS A 426 16.11 -2.65 14.50
N PRO A 427 15.44 -2.31 15.63
CA PRO A 427 15.74 -1.11 16.41
C PRO A 427 17.16 -1.11 17.03
N GLU A 428 17.80 -2.28 17.10
CA GLU A 428 19.20 -2.47 17.53
C GLU A 428 20.24 -2.14 16.45
N ARG A 429 19.83 -1.90 15.21
CA ARG A 429 20.69 -1.61 14.07
C ARG A 429 20.64 -0.14 13.69
N GLU A 430 21.80 0.46 13.47
CA GLU A 430 21.90 1.80 12.88
C GLU A 430 22.08 1.72 11.37
N PHE A 431 21.44 2.64 10.65
CA PHE A 431 21.54 2.77 9.19
C PHE A 431 22.04 4.15 8.80
N VAL A 432 22.93 4.20 7.82
CA VAL A 432 23.41 5.43 7.18
C VAL A 432 23.01 5.42 5.72
N SER A 433 22.12 6.32 5.35
CA SER A 433 21.57 6.42 4.00
C SER A 433 22.23 7.56 3.24
N ILE A 434 22.73 7.28 2.03
CA ILE A 434 23.34 8.26 1.14
C ILE A 434 22.43 8.48 -0.07
N GLY A 435 22.14 9.73 -0.40
CA GLY A 435 21.45 10.06 -1.65
C GLY A 435 21.23 11.55 -1.88
N ASN A 436 20.40 11.85 -2.88
CA ASN A 436 20.09 13.22 -3.25
C ASN A 436 19.03 13.84 -2.33
N LYS A 437 19.32 15.04 -1.81
CA LYS A 437 18.42 15.75 -0.90
C LYS A 437 17.07 16.10 -1.54
N ILE A 438 17.08 16.60 -2.76
CA ILE A 438 15.88 17.08 -3.46
C ILE A 438 14.94 15.90 -3.74
N GLU A 439 15.48 14.76 -4.19
CA GLU A 439 14.66 13.57 -4.43
C GLU A 439 14.07 12.98 -3.16
N PHE A 440 14.85 12.96 -2.07
CA PHE A 440 14.35 12.52 -0.77
C PHE A 440 13.23 13.44 -0.28
N GLU A 441 13.47 14.75 -0.27
CA GLU A 441 12.52 15.75 0.24
C GLU A 441 11.26 15.91 -0.64
N ARG A 442 11.27 15.38 -1.87
CA ARG A 442 10.09 15.32 -2.74
C ARG A 442 9.01 14.40 -2.17
N ASP A 443 9.44 13.24 -1.65
CA ASP A 443 8.55 12.15 -1.28
C ASP A 443 8.50 11.92 0.25
N PHE A 444 9.50 12.40 1.00
CA PHE A 444 9.64 12.17 2.45
C PHE A 444 10.11 13.42 3.22
N SER A 445 9.74 13.51 4.49
CA SER A 445 10.40 14.41 5.45
C SER A 445 11.42 13.64 6.29
N ARG A 446 12.42 14.34 6.84
CA ARG A 446 13.42 13.74 7.75
C ARG A 446 12.77 13.12 8.99
N ASP A 447 11.70 13.73 9.49
CA ASP A 447 10.91 13.24 10.63
C ASP A 447 10.13 11.96 10.31
N SER A 448 10.06 11.55 9.04
CA SER A 448 9.39 10.30 8.65
C SER A 448 10.28 9.07 8.84
N LEU A 449 11.60 9.26 9.03
CA LEU A 449 12.53 8.16 9.22
C LEU A 449 12.62 7.74 10.70
N PRO A 450 12.78 6.44 10.98
CA PRO A 450 13.08 5.95 12.33
C PRO A 450 14.35 6.61 12.92
N GLU A 451 14.41 6.74 14.24
CA GLU A 451 15.54 7.40 14.93
C GLU A 451 16.89 6.72 14.66
N ASN A 452 16.89 5.42 14.35
CA ASN A 452 18.06 4.62 14.00
C ASN A 452 18.46 4.72 12.51
N VAL A 453 17.87 5.65 11.75
CA VAL A 453 18.24 5.93 10.35
C VAL A 453 18.80 7.35 10.23
N ARG A 454 20.04 7.46 9.79
CA ARG A 454 20.71 8.73 9.52
C ARG A 454 20.80 8.99 8.01
N MET A 455 20.30 10.14 7.58
CA MET A 455 20.48 10.62 6.20
C MET A 455 21.76 11.47 6.09
N GLU A 456 22.59 11.17 5.11
CA GLU A 456 23.65 12.05 4.63
C GLU A 456 23.44 12.34 3.13
N TYR A 457 23.56 13.61 2.75
CA TYR A 457 23.34 14.05 1.38
C TYR A 457 24.68 14.38 0.74
N ASP A 458 25.17 13.50 -0.14
CA ASP A 458 26.53 13.59 -0.66
C ASP A 458 26.66 13.33 -2.18
N CYS A 459 25.55 13.17 -2.91
CA CYS A 459 25.64 12.95 -4.35
C CYS A 459 24.43 13.47 -5.15
N ASN A 460 24.73 13.92 -6.36
CA ASN A 460 23.75 14.23 -7.40
C ASN A 460 23.67 13.12 -8.46
N ASP A 461 24.46 12.07 -8.31
CA ASP A 461 24.50 10.92 -9.21
C ASP A 461 24.62 9.58 -8.46
N ASP A 462 24.24 8.54 -9.19
CA ASP A 462 24.21 7.12 -8.84
C ASP A 462 25.59 6.58 -8.40
N GLU A 463 26.66 6.95 -9.09
CA GLU A 463 28.02 6.49 -8.77
C GLU A 463 28.61 7.17 -7.53
N GLY A 464 28.18 8.40 -7.22
CA GLY A 464 28.61 9.16 -6.05
C GLY A 464 28.20 8.50 -4.73
N ALA A 465 26.97 7.99 -4.63
CA ALA A 465 26.49 7.32 -3.43
C ALA A 465 27.35 6.10 -3.07
N VAL A 466 27.61 5.24 -4.06
CA VAL A 466 28.42 4.02 -3.91
C VAL A 466 29.87 4.36 -3.53
N LYS A 467 30.46 5.40 -4.14
CA LYS A 467 31.82 5.86 -3.79
C LYS A 467 31.90 6.34 -2.35
N THR A 468 30.92 7.10 -1.88
CA THR A 468 30.86 7.57 -0.49
C THR A 468 30.71 6.40 0.48
N LEU A 469 29.80 5.47 0.21
CA LEU A 469 29.62 4.26 1.00
C LEU A 469 30.91 3.41 1.05
N ALA A 470 31.60 3.23 -0.07
CA ALA A 470 32.89 2.52 -0.12
C ALA A 470 33.95 3.19 0.76
N LYS A 471 34.05 4.53 0.76
CA LYS A 471 34.95 5.26 1.66
C LYS A 471 34.55 5.12 3.13
N MET A 472 33.25 5.08 3.44
CA MET A 472 32.76 4.87 4.81
C MET A 472 33.10 3.47 5.32
N VAL A 473 33.02 2.45 4.46
CA VAL A 473 33.51 1.10 4.75
C VAL A 473 35.01 1.13 5.06
N SER A 474 35.80 1.74 4.17
CA SER A 474 37.27 1.84 4.30
C SER A 474 37.68 2.52 5.60
N GLY A 475 36.96 3.59 5.96
CA GLY A 475 37.15 4.33 7.22
C GLY A 475 36.54 3.64 8.45
N GLY A 476 36.00 2.43 8.30
CA GLY A 476 35.44 1.63 9.39
C GLY A 476 34.14 2.19 9.99
N LYS A 477 33.48 3.15 9.33
CA LYS A 477 32.25 3.81 9.79
C LYS A 477 31.00 2.96 9.61
N ILE A 478 31.01 2.05 8.63
CA ILE A 478 29.91 1.10 8.36
C ILE A 478 30.49 -0.31 8.13
N CYS A 479 29.71 -1.37 8.39
CA CYS A 479 30.13 -2.77 8.14
C CYS A 479 29.99 -3.20 6.67
N GLY A 480 29.13 -2.51 5.93
CA GLY A 480 28.73 -2.89 4.59
C GLY A 480 27.61 -2.00 4.09
N PHE A 481 27.16 -2.21 2.85
CA PHE A 481 26.06 -1.44 2.28
C PHE A 481 25.21 -2.20 1.27
N TYR A 482 23.98 -1.71 1.12
CA TYR A 482 23.04 -2.12 0.09
C TYR A 482 22.95 -1.07 -1.02
N THR A 483 22.88 -1.50 -2.28
CA THR A 483 22.68 -0.62 -3.44
C THR A 483 21.91 -1.31 -4.56
N CYS A 484 21.10 -0.55 -5.29
CA CYS A 484 20.40 -0.98 -6.50
C CYS A 484 21.05 -0.41 -7.77
N GLU A 485 22.30 0.06 -7.64
CA GLU A 485 22.96 0.83 -8.69
C GLU A 485 23.14 0.05 -9.99
N LYS A 486 22.79 0.72 -11.11
CA LYS A 486 22.72 0.11 -12.44
C LYS A 486 24.10 -0.15 -13.02
N THR A 487 25.04 0.75 -12.76
CA THR A 487 26.41 0.64 -13.26
C THR A 487 27.18 -0.46 -12.51
N ARG A 488 28.42 -0.70 -12.96
CA ARG A 488 29.31 -1.69 -12.35
C ARG A 488 29.77 -1.14 -10.99
N ILE A 489 28.97 -1.38 -9.95
CA ILE A 489 29.21 -1.02 -8.54
C ILE A 489 30.63 -1.36 -8.09
N VAL A 490 31.21 -2.42 -8.64
CA VAL A 490 32.56 -2.87 -8.30
C VAL A 490 33.47 -2.60 -9.48
N THR A 491 33.90 -1.34 -9.59
CA THR A 491 35.04 -0.95 -10.43
C THR A 491 36.35 -1.30 -9.70
N PRO A 492 37.51 -1.37 -10.38
CA PRO A 492 38.80 -1.54 -9.72
C PRO A 492 39.05 -0.51 -8.62
N ARG A 493 38.52 0.71 -8.78
CA ARG A 493 38.60 1.80 -7.81
C ARG A 493 37.76 1.54 -6.56
N ILE A 494 36.50 1.14 -6.70
CA ILE A 494 35.63 0.82 -5.56
C ILE A 494 36.12 -0.44 -4.83
N THR A 495 36.63 -1.42 -5.58
CA THR A 495 37.30 -2.61 -5.02
C THR A 495 38.56 -2.24 -4.26
N HIS A 496 39.32 -1.25 -4.74
CA HIS A 496 40.50 -0.74 -4.07
C HIS A 496 40.13 -0.06 -2.75
N ASP A 497 39.11 0.79 -2.74
CA ASP A 497 38.64 1.48 -1.54
C ASP A 497 38.16 0.46 -0.49
N ILE A 498 37.22 -0.42 -0.84
CA ILE A 498 36.68 -1.44 0.08
C ILE A 498 37.77 -2.45 0.52
N GLY A 499 38.68 -2.79 -0.40
CA GLY A 499 39.68 -3.83 -0.21
C GLY A 499 39.14 -5.25 -0.40
N LEU A 500 40.04 -6.13 -0.87
CA LEU A 500 39.83 -7.58 -0.88
C LEU A 500 40.37 -8.20 0.41
N ILE A 501 39.77 -9.31 0.83
CA ILE A 501 40.31 -10.15 1.90
C ILE A 501 41.76 -10.53 1.55
N ASP A 502 42.69 -10.33 2.49
CA ASP A 502 44.13 -10.43 2.25
C ASP A 502 44.55 -11.85 1.83
N GLU A 503 43.90 -12.89 2.36
CA GLU A 503 44.10 -14.28 1.97
C GLU A 503 43.75 -14.52 0.49
N CYS A 504 42.71 -13.86 -0.03
CA CYS A 504 42.39 -13.91 -1.46
C CYS A 504 43.54 -13.32 -2.26
N ARG A 505 44.04 -12.15 -1.84
CA ARG A 505 45.16 -11.45 -2.51
C ARG A 505 46.42 -12.31 -2.57
N ARG A 506 46.77 -12.95 -1.46
CA ARG A 506 47.96 -13.81 -1.33
C ARG A 506 47.87 -15.09 -2.16
N ASN A 507 46.73 -15.78 -2.14
CA ASN A 507 46.63 -17.14 -2.68
C ASN A 507 46.29 -17.23 -4.18
N PHE A 508 45.95 -16.10 -4.82
CA PHE A 508 45.56 -16.06 -6.23
C PHE A 508 46.36 -15.00 -7.03
N ASN A 509 47.55 -14.63 -6.55
CA ASN A 509 48.54 -13.77 -7.22
C ASN A 509 47.93 -12.59 -8.00
N PHE A 510 47.06 -11.80 -7.34
CA PHE A 510 46.31 -10.71 -7.97
C PHE A 510 47.20 -9.52 -8.31
N LYS A 511 47.90 -9.55 -9.46
CA LYS A 511 48.78 -8.48 -9.93
C LYS A 511 48.06 -7.19 -10.39
N SER A 512 46.73 -7.21 -10.50
CA SER A 512 45.90 -6.03 -10.79
C SER A 512 44.45 -6.30 -10.43
N CYS A 513 43.82 -5.43 -9.62
CA CYS A 513 42.47 -5.52 -9.05
C CYS A 513 41.42 -6.27 -9.91
N ARG A 514 41.28 -7.58 -9.70
CA ARG A 514 40.15 -8.35 -10.25
C ARG A 514 38.92 -8.14 -9.37
N ILE A 515 37.76 -8.12 -10.01
CA ILE A 515 36.49 -7.80 -9.38
C ILE A 515 35.89 -9.08 -8.79
N PRO A 516 35.54 -9.10 -7.48
CA PRO A 516 34.94 -10.25 -6.83
C PRO A 516 33.60 -10.64 -7.47
N PRO A 517 33.21 -11.93 -7.45
CA PRO A 517 32.00 -12.38 -8.10
C PRO A 517 30.77 -11.90 -7.32
N LEU A 518 29.70 -11.60 -8.06
CA LEU A 518 28.38 -11.35 -7.50
C LEU A 518 27.60 -12.66 -7.44
N THR A 519 27.01 -12.97 -6.28
CA THR A 519 26.11 -14.12 -6.14
C THR A 519 24.74 -13.82 -6.72
N ALA A 520 24.07 -14.83 -7.27
CA ALA A 520 22.62 -14.86 -7.32
C ALA A 520 22.07 -16.12 -6.67
N GLU A 521 20.94 -15.97 -6.00
CA GLU A 521 20.22 -17.05 -5.37
C GLU A 521 19.00 -17.46 -6.21
N LEU A 522 18.78 -18.77 -6.34
CA LEU A 522 17.59 -19.35 -6.92
C LEU A 522 17.03 -20.47 -6.02
N PRO A 523 15.69 -20.67 -5.98
CA PRO A 523 15.10 -21.78 -5.26
C PRO A 523 15.49 -23.12 -5.92
N LYS A 524 15.94 -24.10 -5.13
CA LYS A 524 15.90 -25.53 -5.50
C LYS A 524 14.51 -26.05 -5.14
N GLN A 525 13.91 -26.85 -6.03
CA GLN A 525 12.56 -27.45 -5.98
C GLN A 525 11.90 -27.62 -4.59
N VAL A 526 10.56 -27.46 -4.57
CA VAL A 526 9.70 -27.18 -3.40
C VAL A 526 9.46 -28.38 -2.45
N GLU A 527 9.96 -29.59 -2.74
CA GLU A 527 9.47 -30.80 -2.04
C GLU A 527 10.37 -31.42 -0.96
N VAL A 528 11.41 -30.73 -0.49
CA VAL A 528 12.21 -31.25 0.63
C VAL A 528 12.04 -30.33 1.84
N LYS A 529 11.79 -30.92 3.01
CA LYS A 529 11.64 -30.30 4.35
C LYS A 529 12.70 -29.23 4.70
N HIS A 530 13.73 -29.05 3.90
CA HIS A 530 14.69 -27.95 3.93
C HIS A 530 14.82 -27.35 2.51
N ALA A 531 14.22 -26.18 2.27
CA ALA A 531 14.41 -25.45 1.02
C ALA A 531 15.91 -25.19 0.80
N ARG A 532 16.52 -25.86 -0.19
CA ARG A 532 17.92 -25.65 -0.57
C ARG A 532 17.99 -24.52 -1.60
N THR A 533 18.95 -23.62 -1.49
CA THR A 533 19.12 -22.48 -2.43
C THR A 533 20.30 -22.74 -3.36
N TRP A 534 20.21 -22.39 -4.64
CA TRP A 534 21.37 -22.44 -5.53
C TRP A 534 22.07 -21.10 -5.56
N TYR A 535 23.39 -21.14 -5.49
CA TYR A 535 24.21 -19.95 -5.59
C TYR A 535 24.97 -19.96 -6.91
N PHE A 536 24.76 -18.94 -7.74
CA PHE A 536 25.46 -18.77 -9.00
C PHE A 536 26.54 -17.71 -8.86
N LEU A 537 27.71 -17.94 -9.45
CA LEU A 537 28.90 -17.09 -9.37
C LEU A 537 29.69 -17.16 -10.69
N ASP A 538 29.90 -16.13 -11.48
CA ASP A 538 29.51 -14.73 -11.30
C ASP A 538 28.24 -14.41 -12.09
N THR A 539 27.38 -13.55 -11.56
CA THR A 539 26.12 -13.17 -12.19
C THR A 539 26.09 -11.73 -12.70
N GLY A 540 27.26 -11.16 -12.95
CA GLY A 540 27.41 -9.88 -13.65
C GLY A 540 28.28 -8.85 -12.93
N ALA A 541 29.11 -9.25 -11.96
CA ALA A 541 30.18 -8.38 -11.46
C ALA A 541 31.24 -8.14 -12.54
N ASN A 542 31.51 -9.17 -13.35
CA ASN A 542 32.49 -9.15 -14.43
C ASN A 542 31.85 -9.12 -15.82
N ALA A 543 32.63 -8.68 -16.81
CA ALA A 543 32.22 -8.71 -18.21
C ALA A 543 32.51 -10.07 -18.86
N SER A 544 33.51 -10.79 -18.36
CA SER A 544 33.90 -12.13 -18.75
C SER A 544 34.77 -12.71 -17.63
N MET A 545 34.91 -14.02 -17.61
CA MET A 545 35.97 -14.71 -16.90
C MET A 545 37.25 -14.66 -17.75
N ASP A 546 38.35 -14.17 -17.19
CA ASP A 546 39.59 -13.96 -17.94
C ASP A 546 40.46 -15.23 -17.98
N ASP A 547 40.47 -16.00 -16.89
CA ASP A 547 41.25 -17.24 -16.78
C ASP A 547 40.70 -18.24 -15.74
N ALA A 548 41.36 -19.40 -15.67
CA ALA A 548 41.01 -20.50 -14.76
C ALA A 548 41.30 -20.21 -13.28
N GLU A 549 42.19 -19.28 -12.95
CA GLU A 549 42.43 -18.88 -11.56
C GLU A 549 41.25 -18.07 -11.01
N GLN A 550 40.62 -17.25 -11.85
CA GLN A 550 39.39 -16.53 -11.48
C GLN A 550 38.23 -17.49 -11.21
N ALA A 551 38.07 -18.54 -12.03
CA ALA A 551 37.09 -19.61 -11.79
C ALA A 551 37.33 -20.30 -10.44
N LEU A 552 38.60 -20.61 -10.15
CA LEU A 552 39.02 -21.26 -8.92
C LEU A 552 38.73 -20.38 -7.69
N PHE A 553 39.00 -19.08 -7.80
CA PHE A 553 38.64 -18.10 -6.78
C PHE A 553 37.13 -18.10 -6.52
N TYR A 554 36.31 -18.06 -7.56
CA TYR A 554 34.85 -18.07 -7.42
C TYR A 554 34.36 -19.35 -6.74
N ALA A 555 34.92 -20.50 -7.14
CA ALA A 555 34.60 -21.79 -6.54
C ALA A 555 34.93 -21.84 -5.05
N ARG A 556 36.14 -21.42 -4.64
CA ARG A 556 36.53 -21.40 -3.22
C ARG A 556 35.68 -20.41 -2.41
N ALA A 557 35.47 -19.22 -2.95
CA ALA A 557 34.67 -18.18 -2.30
C ALA A 557 33.24 -18.67 -2.05
N GLY A 558 32.63 -19.25 -3.08
CA GLY A 558 31.31 -19.85 -3.04
C GLY A 558 31.21 -21.03 -2.07
N ASN A 559 32.17 -21.96 -2.15
CA ASN A 559 32.25 -23.12 -1.26
C ASN A 559 32.32 -22.70 0.22
N GLY A 560 33.17 -21.73 0.56
CA GLY A 560 33.25 -21.20 1.91
C GLY A 560 31.97 -20.51 2.38
N PHE A 561 31.39 -19.66 1.53
CA PHE A 561 30.14 -18.98 1.84
C PHE A 561 29.00 -19.97 2.10
N ALA A 562 28.89 -21.03 1.28
CA ALA A 562 27.92 -22.10 1.49
C ALA A 562 28.15 -22.85 2.81
N ARG A 563 29.41 -23.11 3.18
CA ARG A 563 29.77 -23.71 4.49
C ARG A 563 29.36 -22.83 5.65
N ILE A 564 29.67 -21.53 5.59
CA ILE A 564 29.27 -20.54 6.61
C ILE A 564 27.73 -20.46 6.70
N SER A 565 27.04 -20.65 5.57
CA SER A 565 25.58 -20.71 5.48
C SER A 565 24.97 -22.06 5.90
N GLY A 566 25.77 -22.95 6.51
CA GLY A 566 25.29 -24.20 7.11
C GLY A 566 25.40 -25.44 6.22
N ARG A 567 26.07 -25.38 5.06
CA ARG A 567 26.27 -26.55 4.20
C ARG A 567 27.59 -27.23 4.49
N SER A 568 27.55 -28.39 5.14
CA SER A 568 28.77 -29.10 5.56
C SER A 568 29.71 -29.45 4.40
N TYR A 569 29.17 -29.84 3.24
CA TYR A 569 29.94 -30.29 2.07
C TYR A 569 29.31 -29.77 0.77
N PRO A 570 29.49 -28.49 0.42
CA PRO A 570 28.83 -27.90 -0.74
C PRO A 570 29.45 -28.40 -2.04
N LYS A 571 28.60 -28.85 -2.94
CA LYS A 571 29.02 -29.34 -4.26
C LYS A 571 29.11 -28.19 -5.27
N VAL A 572 30.21 -28.12 -6.00
CA VAL A 572 30.53 -27.04 -6.94
C VAL A 572 30.49 -27.57 -8.38
N GLY A 573 29.68 -26.96 -9.23
CA GLY A 573 29.62 -27.26 -10.67
C GLY A 573 30.11 -26.10 -11.52
N LEU A 574 30.52 -26.38 -12.76
CA LEU A 574 30.88 -25.36 -13.76
C LEU A 574 29.80 -25.31 -14.85
N LEU A 575 29.11 -24.19 -15.00
CA LEU A 575 28.08 -24.01 -16.03
C LEU A 575 28.74 -24.07 -17.42
N ASN A 576 28.32 -25.02 -18.25
CA ASN A 576 28.90 -25.25 -19.57
C ASN A 576 27.83 -25.76 -20.55
N ILE A 577 28.21 -25.92 -21.82
CA ILE A 577 27.31 -26.37 -22.90
C ILE A 577 27.14 -27.89 -22.99
N GLY A 578 27.81 -28.65 -22.12
CA GLY A 578 27.78 -30.11 -22.05
C GLY A 578 28.50 -30.61 -20.79
N GLU A 579 28.28 -31.86 -20.40
CA GLU A 579 28.76 -32.42 -19.13
C GLU A 579 30.21 -32.92 -19.18
N GLU A 580 30.71 -33.22 -20.38
CA GLU A 580 32.04 -33.77 -20.58
C GLU A 580 33.11 -32.70 -20.34
N GLY A 581 34.22 -33.07 -19.69
CA GLY A 581 35.32 -32.13 -19.39
C GLY A 581 36.00 -31.54 -20.63
N SER A 582 35.87 -32.18 -21.80
CA SER A 582 36.41 -31.72 -23.08
C SER A 582 35.57 -30.62 -23.76
N VAL A 583 34.35 -30.37 -23.26
CA VAL A 583 33.37 -29.48 -23.89
C VAL A 583 33.59 -28.02 -23.46
N GLY A 584 33.28 -27.11 -24.38
CA GLY A 584 33.44 -25.66 -24.22
C GLY A 584 34.69 -25.08 -24.91
N GLY A 585 34.88 -23.77 -24.78
CA GLY A 585 36.08 -23.09 -25.31
C GLY A 585 37.36 -23.45 -24.55
N LYS A 586 38.52 -22.98 -25.04
CA LYS A 586 39.84 -23.20 -24.39
C LYS A 586 39.82 -22.78 -22.91
N LEU A 587 39.16 -21.67 -22.59
CA LEU A 587 39.01 -21.19 -21.22
C LEU A 587 38.22 -22.17 -20.35
N MET A 588 37.03 -22.60 -20.79
CA MET A 588 36.17 -23.49 -20.00
C MET A 588 36.84 -24.84 -19.70
N ARG A 589 37.57 -25.41 -20.67
CA ARG A 589 38.40 -26.60 -20.45
C ARG A 589 39.49 -26.35 -19.40
N SER A 590 40.19 -25.22 -19.49
CA SER A 590 41.20 -24.85 -18.49
C SER A 590 40.60 -24.64 -17.10
N CYS A 591 39.39 -24.07 -17.00
CA CYS A 591 38.67 -23.92 -15.75
C CYS A 591 38.30 -25.29 -15.16
N TYR A 592 37.79 -26.21 -15.99
CA TYR A 592 37.49 -27.58 -15.58
C TYR A 592 38.72 -28.29 -15.02
N ASP A 593 39.86 -28.21 -15.74
CA ASP A 593 41.13 -28.82 -15.30
C ASP A 593 41.65 -28.20 -13.99
N SER A 594 41.47 -26.89 -13.80
CA SER A 594 41.86 -26.19 -12.58
C SER A 594 40.99 -26.59 -11.38
N LEU A 595 39.67 -26.58 -11.57
CA LEU A 595 38.69 -26.94 -10.52
C LEU A 595 38.79 -28.41 -10.11
N SER A 596 39.01 -29.31 -11.06
CA SER A 596 39.15 -30.75 -10.78
C SER A 596 40.40 -31.11 -9.98
N LYS A 597 41.46 -30.29 -10.06
CA LYS A 597 42.70 -30.49 -9.30
C LYS A 597 42.62 -29.98 -7.86
N ASP A 598 41.65 -29.13 -7.53
CA ASP A 598 41.56 -28.53 -6.20
C ASP A 598 40.75 -29.38 -5.23
N LYS A 599 41.46 -30.06 -4.33
CA LYS A 599 40.87 -30.95 -3.31
C LYS A 599 40.08 -30.23 -2.21
N ARG A 600 40.09 -28.89 -2.16
CA ARG A 600 39.35 -28.11 -1.15
C ARG A 600 37.90 -27.85 -1.54
N ILE A 601 37.54 -28.10 -2.78
CA ILE A 601 36.18 -27.95 -3.30
C ILE A 601 35.65 -29.32 -3.72
N SER A 602 34.35 -29.52 -3.51
CA SER A 602 33.67 -30.73 -3.95
C SER A 602 33.22 -30.55 -5.40
N PHE A 603 34.17 -30.50 -6.33
CA PHE A 603 33.89 -30.26 -7.74
C PHE A 603 33.18 -31.47 -8.36
N VAL A 604 31.99 -31.25 -8.93
CA VAL A 604 31.18 -32.31 -9.55
C VAL A 604 31.31 -32.37 -11.07
N GLY A 605 32.03 -31.44 -11.69
CA GLY A 605 32.18 -31.36 -13.15
C GLY A 605 31.33 -30.26 -13.80
N ASN A 606 31.17 -30.36 -15.12
CA ASN A 606 30.33 -29.43 -15.88
C ASN A 606 28.84 -29.67 -15.58
N ILE A 607 28.06 -28.60 -15.64
CA ILE A 607 26.61 -28.58 -15.41
C ILE A 607 25.98 -27.86 -16.60
N GLU A 608 24.98 -28.47 -17.22
CA GLU A 608 24.23 -27.81 -18.29
C GLU A 608 23.08 -26.96 -17.72
N PRO A 609 22.68 -25.87 -18.40
CA PRO A 609 21.59 -24.99 -17.95
C PRO A 609 20.28 -25.72 -17.63
N TRP A 610 19.93 -26.78 -18.37
CA TRP A 610 18.67 -27.51 -18.16
C TRP A 610 18.74 -28.44 -16.95
N THR A 611 19.89 -29.10 -16.71
CA THR A 611 20.12 -29.92 -15.49
C THR A 611 19.96 -29.10 -14.21
N CYS A 612 19.91 -27.77 -14.31
CA CYS A 612 19.64 -26.90 -13.20
C CYS A 612 18.22 -27.02 -12.60
N PHE A 613 17.25 -27.50 -13.38
CA PHE A 613 15.82 -27.43 -13.05
C PHE A 613 15.08 -28.77 -13.10
N TYR A 614 15.72 -29.85 -13.53
CA TYR A 614 15.07 -31.15 -13.72
C TYR A 614 15.57 -32.18 -12.69
N ASP A 615 14.61 -32.86 -12.06
CA ASP A 615 14.82 -34.08 -11.27
C ASP A 615 14.24 -35.24 -12.08
N PHE A 616 15.07 -36.22 -12.44
CA PHE A 616 14.60 -37.45 -13.08
C PHE A 616 14.46 -38.53 -11.99
N GLU A 617 13.25 -38.74 -11.50
CA GLU A 617 12.94 -39.92 -10.66
C GLU A 617 12.70 -41.21 -11.48
N ASP A 618 12.68 -41.15 -12.82
CA ASP A 618 12.24 -42.27 -13.67
C ASP A 618 13.32 -43.34 -13.93
N GLY A 619 14.01 -43.80 -12.88
CA GLY A 619 14.88 -44.99 -12.90
C GLY A 619 16.09 -44.96 -13.85
N ARG A 620 16.28 -43.87 -14.61
CA ARG A 620 17.45 -43.62 -15.45
C ARG A 620 18.49 -42.89 -14.62
N LYS A 621 19.45 -43.67 -14.09
CA LYS A 621 20.70 -43.29 -13.42
C LYS A 621 21.09 -41.80 -13.46
N ASP A 622 21.39 -41.28 -12.26
CA ASP A 622 22.51 -40.36 -11.94
C ASP A 622 22.59 -38.98 -12.61
N TYR A 623 21.54 -38.46 -13.27
CA TYR A 623 21.58 -37.09 -13.81
C TYR A 623 21.47 -36.00 -12.75
N PHE A 624 21.10 -36.34 -11.50
CA PHE A 624 21.13 -35.38 -10.42
C PHE A 624 22.55 -35.23 -9.88
N ARG A 625 23.30 -34.27 -10.43
CA ARG A 625 24.38 -33.66 -9.67
C ARG A 625 23.72 -32.76 -8.64
N GLU A 626 23.63 -33.22 -7.38
CA GLU A 626 23.39 -32.33 -6.25
C GLU A 626 24.39 -31.18 -6.34
N VAL A 627 24.02 -30.03 -6.91
CA VAL A 627 24.88 -28.85 -6.93
C VAL A 627 24.32 -27.82 -5.97
N ASP A 628 25.24 -27.18 -5.25
CA ASP A 628 24.98 -26.09 -4.32
C ASP A 628 25.44 -24.75 -4.90
N MET A 629 26.59 -24.80 -5.58
CA MET A 629 27.29 -23.65 -6.15
C MET A 629 27.55 -23.89 -7.63
N VAL A 630 27.12 -22.97 -8.48
CA VAL A 630 27.38 -23.02 -9.92
C VAL A 630 28.33 -21.89 -10.30
N VAL A 631 29.55 -22.25 -10.70
CA VAL A 631 30.53 -21.31 -11.25
C VAL A 631 30.24 -21.11 -12.73
N THR A 632 30.29 -19.88 -13.22
CA THR A 632 29.92 -19.53 -14.59
C THR A 632 30.72 -18.31 -15.07
N ASP A 633 30.87 -18.21 -16.39
CA ASP A 633 31.29 -16.96 -17.03
C ASP A 633 30.24 -15.87 -16.75
N ALA A 634 30.70 -14.65 -16.47
CA ALA A 634 29.81 -13.59 -15.99
C ALA A 634 28.72 -13.17 -17.00
N ARG A 635 28.96 -13.29 -18.32
CA ARG A 635 27.91 -13.07 -19.33
C ARG A 635 26.90 -14.19 -19.33
N ALA A 636 27.37 -15.44 -19.35
CA ALA A 636 26.51 -16.61 -19.34
C ALA A 636 25.65 -16.66 -18.07
N GLY A 637 26.26 -16.42 -16.90
CA GLY A 637 25.57 -16.36 -15.61
C GLY A 637 24.53 -15.25 -15.52
N ASN A 638 24.87 -14.02 -15.93
CA ASN A 638 23.92 -12.91 -15.90
C ASN A 638 22.74 -13.14 -16.86
N LEU A 639 23.01 -13.63 -18.08
CA LEU A 639 21.96 -13.97 -19.05
C LEU A 639 21.04 -15.07 -18.51
N PHE A 640 21.63 -16.15 -17.99
CA PHE A 640 20.91 -17.29 -17.44
C PHE A 640 20.00 -16.87 -16.27
N ILE A 641 20.53 -16.17 -15.27
CA ILE A 641 19.75 -15.74 -14.10
C ILE A 641 18.63 -14.79 -14.48
N LYS A 642 18.87 -13.85 -15.40
CA LYS A 642 17.81 -12.93 -15.87
C LYS A 642 16.71 -13.69 -16.61
N LEU A 643 17.07 -14.64 -17.48
CA LEU A 643 16.10 -15.47 -18.19
C LEU A 643 15.27 -16.31 -17.23
N VAL A 644 15.91 -16.96 -16.26
CA VAL A 644 15.23 -17.79 -15.25
C VAL A 644 14.28 -16.95 -14.40
N LYS A 645 14.72 -15.80 -13.89
CA LYS A 645 13.85 -14.88 -13.13
C LYS A 645 12.67 -14.39 -13.95
N ALA A 646 12.88 -14.06 -15.23
CA ALA A 646 11.79 -13.67 -16.13
C ALA A 646 10.81 -14.81 -16.38
N ALA A 647 11.29 -16.03 -16.61
CA ALA A 647 10.45 -17.22 -16.76
C ALA A 647 9.62 -17.49 -15.50
N ILE A 648 10.25 -17.43 -14.32
CA ILE A 648 9.57 -17.55 -13.02
C ILE A 648 8.47 -16.49 -12.88
N HIS A 649 8.75 -15.23 -13.20
CA HIS A 649 7.74 -14.17 -13.18
C HIS A 649 6.57 -14.47 -14.10
N LEU A 650 6.82 -14.92 -15.34
CA LEU A 650 5.77 -15.31 -16.29
C LEU A 650 4.92 -16.47 -15.74
N PHE A 651 5.53 -17.48 -15.13
CA PHE A 651 4.81 -18.60 -14.52
C PHE A 651 3.98 -18.16 -13.31
N VAL A 652 4.55 -17.37 -12.41
CA VAL A 652 3.85 -16.83 -11.23
C VAL A 652 2.67 -15.96 -11.65
N ASP A 653 2.84 -15.12 -12.67
CA ASP A 653 1.76 -14.28 -13.19
C ASP A 653 0.67 -15.12 -13.88
N GLN A 654 1.05 -16.18 -14.59
CA GLN A 654 0.09 -17.12 -15.19
C GLN A 654 -0.67 -17.90 -14.12
N ILE A 655 0.00 -18.35 -13.04
CA ILE A 655 -0.65 -18.97 -11.89
C ILE A 655 -1.64 -17.99 -11.26
N LYS A 656 -1.21 -16.76 -10.97
CA LYS A 656 -2.07 -15.69 -10.43
C LYS A 656 -3.25 -15.38 -11.37
N HIS A 657 -3.04 -15.38 -12.68
CA HIS A 657 -4.09 -15.18 -13.67
C HIS A 657 -5.09 -16.34 -13.69
N ASN A 658 -4.61 -17.58 -13.68
CA ASN A 658 -5.46 -18.77 -13.64
C ASN A 658 -6.27 -18.86 -12.33
N ILE A 659 -5.66 -18.53 -11.19
CA ILE A 659 -6.37 -18.37 -9.91
C ILE A 659 -7.50 -17.35 -10.05
N LYS A 660 -7.26 -16.21 -10.73
CA LYS A 660 -8.26 -15.17 -10.97
C LYS A 660 -9.35 -15.55 -11.99
N LYS A 661 -9.03 -16.40 -12.99
CA LYS A 661 -9.92 -16.75 -14.12
C LYS A 661 -10.89 -17.90 -13.82
N GLN A 662 -10.68 -18.70 -12.77
CA GLN A 662 -11.59 -19.79 -12.44
C GLN A 662 -12.99 -19.28 -12.01
N ASN A 663 -13.93 -19.29 -12.96
CA ASN A 663 -15.34 -18.96 -12.75
C ASN A 663 -16.06 -19.93 -11.80
N LEU A 664 -17.16 -19.44 -11.23
CA LEU A 664 -17.92 -19.95 -10.08
C LEU A 664 -18.60 -21.34 -10.27
N ALA A 665 -18.54 -21.97 -11.45
CA ALA A 665 -19.46 -23.07 -11.80
C ALA A 665 -18.90 -24.51 -11.72
N ARG A 666 -17.60 -24.75 -11.50
CA ARG A 666 -17.07 -26.12 -11.36
C ARG A 666 -16.28 -26.30 -10.06
N GLN A 667 -16.94 -27.00 -9.13
CA GLN A 667 -16.41 -27.77 -8.00
C GLN A 667 -16.09 -27.00 -6.70
N LEU A 668 -16.94 -27.20 -5.70
CA LEU A 668 -16.97 -26.56 -4.38
C LEU A 668 -16.22 -27.33 -3.28
N ILE A 669 -15.51 -28.43 -3.60
CA ILE A 669 -14.82 -29.25 -2.58
C ILE A 669 -13.32 -29.42 -2.87
N ALA A 670 -12.88 -29.41 -4.14
CA ALA A 670 -11.46 -29.47 -4.52
C ALA A 670 -10.72 -28.11 -4.47
N ARG A 671 -11.37 -27.04 -3.99
CA ARG A 671 -11.01 -25.65 -4.31
C ARG A 671 -10.18 -24.93 -3.24
N GLU A 672 -10.21 -25.37 -1.99
CA GLU A 672 -9.50 -24.69 -0.90
C GLU A 672 -8.05 -25.18 -0.73
N THR A 673 -7.79 -26.47 -0.97
CA THR A 673 -6.43 -27.04 -1.09
C THR A 673 -5.75 -26.50 -2.33
N THR A 674 -6.31 -26.73 -3.52
CA THR A 674 -5.70 -26.31 -4.80
C THR A 674 -5.38 -24.81 -4.85
N LYS A 675 -6.23 -23.93 -4.27
CA LYS A 675 -5.93 -22.50 -4.23
C LYS A 675 -4.77 -22.19 -3.27
N LYS A 676 -4.75 -22.78 -2.07
CA LYS A 676 -3.65 -22.59 -1.11
C LYS A 676 -2.35 -23.15 -1.66
N ASP A 677 -2.38 -24.31 -2.30
CA ASP A 677 -1.22 -24.95 -2.92
C ASP A 677 -0.66 -24.08 -4.06
N LEU A 678 -1.52 -23.47 -4.88
CA LEU A 678 -1.09 -22.54 -5.93
C LEU A 678 -0.59 -21.20 -5.39
N GLU A 679 -1.17 -20.69 -4.29
CA GLU A 679 -0.70 -19.48 -3.61
C GLU A 679 0.63 -19.73 -2.87
N GLU A 680 0.83 -20.92 -2.32
CA GLU A 680 2.09 -21.37 -1.73
C GLU A 680 3.16 -21.56 -2.79
N ALA A 681 2.85 -22.26 -3.89
CA ALA A 681 3.75 -22.38 -5.04
C ALA A 681 4.13 -21.00 -5.61
N ALA A 682 3.18 -20.08 -5.75
CA ALA A 682 3.45 -18.71 -6.21
C ALA A 682 4.32 -17.92 -5.22
N ARG A 683 4.17 -18.15 -3.90
CA ARG A 683 5.01 -17.54 -2.87
C ARG A 683 6.41 -18.13 -2.87
N ASP A 684 6.59 -19.42 -3.06
CA ASP A 684 7.89 -20.09 -3.01
C ASP A 684 8.73 -19.82 -4.25
N LEU A 685 8.06 -19.59 -5.37
CA LEU A 685 8.67 -19.15 -6.62
C LEU A 685 8.87 -17.62 -6.68
N ASP A 686 8.46 -16.83 -5.69
CA ASP A 686 8.61 -15.36 -5.77
C ASP A 686 10.09 -14.96 -5.82
N PRO A 687 10.60 -14.39 -6.93
CA PRO A 687 12.00 -14.03 -7.07
C PRO A 687 12.42 -12.89 -6.12
N ASN A 688 11.48 -12.15 -5.53
CA ASN A 688 11.78 -11.15 -4.52
C ASN A 688 12.29 -11.75 -3.19
N LYS A 689 11.94 -13.01 -2.88
CA LYS A 689 12.48 -13.73 -1.70
C LYS A 689 13.98 -14.02 -1.82
N TYR A 690 14.51 -14.01 -3.04
CA TYR A 690 15.92 -14.29 -3.33
C TYR A 690 16.63 -13.06 -3.90
N ALA A 691 16.03 -11.87 -3.79
CA ALA A 691 16.64 -10.62 -4.21
C ALA A 691 17.87 -10.27 -3.36
N GLY A 692 18.75 -9.44 -3.92
CA GLY A 692 20.03 -9.06 -3.30
C GLY A 692 21.11 -10.12 -3.49
N GLY A 693 22.07 -9.85 -4.37
CA GLY A 693 23.30 -10.63 -4.55
C GLY A 693 24.43 -10.08 -3.70
N LEU A 694 25.23 -10.95 -3.08
CA LEU A 694 26.38 -10.59 -2.26
C LEU A 694 27.67 -10.67 -3.08
N PHE A 695 28.55 -9.67 -2.96
CA PHE A 695 29.92 -9.78 -3.48
C PHE A 695 30.79 -10.61 -2.53
N LEU A 696 31.37 -11.70 -3.02
CA LEU A 696 32.21 -12.57 -2.20
C LEU A 696 33.70 -12.23 -2.35
N GLY A 697 34.37 -11.97 -1.22
CA GLY A 697 35.82 -11.71 -1.17
C GLY A 697 36.22 -10.26 -0.88
N LEU A 698 35.25 -9.36 -0.70
CA LEU A 698 35.47 -8.01 -0.17
C LEU A 698 35.67 -8.03 1.36
N ASN A 699 36.37 -7.03 1.89
CA ASN A 699 36.49 -6.81 3.34
C ASN A 699 35.23 -6.22 4.00
N ALA A 700 34.11 -6.17 3.28
CA ALA A 700 32.84 -5.67 3.74
C ALA A 700 31.68 -6.39 3.04
N LEU A 701 30.51 -6.33 3.65
CA LEU A 701 29.30 -6.89 3.05
C LEU A 701 28.72 -5.91 2.04
N VAL A 702 28.72 -6.27 0.76
CA VAL A 702 28.12 -5.45 -0.30
C VAL A 702 27.01 -6.25 -0.96
N VAL A 703 25.76 -5.84 -0.74
CA VAL A 703 24.58 -6.47 -1.34
C VAL A 703 24.06 -5.59 -2.47
N LYS A 704 23.96 -6.18 -3.67
CA LYS A 704 23.45 -5.52 -4.88
C LYS A 704 22.07 -6.05 -5.25
N GLY A 705 21.08 -5.17 -5.27
CA GLY A 705 19.79 -5.39 -5.92
C GLY A 705 19.83 -5.12 -7.43
N ASN A 706 18.82 -5.58 -8.15
CA ASN A 706 18.58 -5.14 -9.53
C ASN A 706 17.91 -3.75 -9.54
N GLY A 707 18.17 -2.92 -10.54
CA GLY A 707 17.60 -1.56 -10.62
C GLY A 707 16.07 -1.54 -10.56
N ILE A 708 15.42 -2.59 -11.07
CA ILE A 708 13.96 -2.75 -11.09
C ILE A 708 13.37 -3.49 -9.86
N THR A 709 14.16 -3.79 -8.83
CA THR A 709 13.74 -4.60 -7.67
C THR A 709 12.61 -3.93 -6.88
N GLN A 710 11.50 -4.61 -6.65
CA GLN A 710 10.38 -4.05 -5.87
C GLN A 710 10.73 -3.83 -4.39
N ILE A 711 9.92 -3.07 -3.66
CA ILE A 711 10.10 -2.78 -2.22
C ILE A 711 10.36 -4.07 -1.42
N SER A 712 9.59 -5.14 -1.67
CA SER A 712 9.78 -6.43 -1.01
C SER A 712 11.16 -7.04 -1.25
N GLY A 713 11.67 -6.98 -2.49
CA GLY A 713 13.00 -7.47 -2.82
C GLY A 713 14.13 -6.63 -2.22
N ILE A 714 13.93 -5.31 -2.07
CA ILE A 714 14.87 -4.42 -1.38
C ILE A 714 14.94 -4.78 0.11
N LYS A 715 13.79 -5.03 0.76
CA LYS A 715 13.73 -5.50 2.15
C LYS A 715 14.51 -6.80 2.32
N THR A 716 14.25 -7.80 1.47
CA THR A 716 15.01 -9.07 1.46
C THR A 716 16.52 -8.82 1.39
N GLY A 717 16.96 -7.89 0.54
CA GLY A 717 18.38 -7.55 0.39
C GLY A 717 19.00 -6.91 1.64
N LEU A 718 18.26 -6.01 2.30
CA LEU A 718 18.69 -5.39 3.56
C LEU A 718 18.70 -6.41 4.71
N GLU A 719 17.69 -7.26 4.82
CA GLU A 719 17.61 -8.34 5.81
C GLU A 719 18.76 -9.34 5.63
N LYS A 720 19.13 -9.68 4.39
CA LYS A 720 20.32 -10.47 4.09
C LYS A 720 21.59 -9.81 4.60
N LEU A 721 21.72 -8.51 4.39
CA LEU A 721 22.90 -7.76 4.83
C LEU A 721 23.06 -7.83 6.36
N ILE A 722 21.96 -7.61 7.11
CA ILE A 722 21.92 -7.76 8.57
C ILE A 722 22.29 -9.19 8.99
N LYS A 723 21.65 -10.18 8.37
CA LYS A 723 21.89 -11.60 8.66
C LYS A 723 23.36 -12.00 8.42
N TYR A 724 23.97 -11.55 7.33
CA TYR A 724 25.36 -11.89 7.02
C TYR A 724 26.37 -11.19 7.93
N ASP A 725 26.01 -10.01 8.46
CA ASP A 725 26.78 -9.32 9.50
C ASP A 725 26.73 -10.08 10.82
N GLU A 726 25.54 -10.54 11.24
CA GLU A 726 25.35 -11.38 12.44
C GLU A 726 26.08 -12.71 12.36
N MET A 727 26.10 -13.30 11.16
CA MET A 727 26.83 -14.53 10.89
C MET A 727 28.35 -14.32 10.82
N ASP A 728 28.82 -13.07 10.87
CA ASP A 728 30.22 -12.68 10.76
C ASP A 728 30.89 -13.25 9.50
N VAL A 729 30.18 -13.14 8.37
CA VAL A 729 30.58 -13.77 7.10
C VAL A 729 31.95 -13.28 6.65
N VAL A 730 32.23 -11.97 6.73
CA VAL A 730 33.50 -11.39 6.26
C VAL A 730 34.69 -11.99 7.02
N ASN A 731 34.63 -12.04 8.36
CA ASN A 731 35.74 -12.59 9.15
C ASN A 731 35.86 -14.11 8.96
N LYS A 732 34.76 -14.86 8.93
CA LYS A 732 34.80 -16.31 8.68
C LYS A 732 35.34 -16.64 7.30
N MET A 733 35.05 -15.81 6.29
CA MET A 733 35.59 -15.97 4.94
C MET A 733 37.11 -15.81 4.89
N ARG A 734 37.75 -15.07 5.80
CA ARG A 734 39.22 -15.01 5.89
C ARG A 734 39.83 -16.40 6.11
N GLY A 735 39.20 -17.23 6.94
CA GLY A 735 39.64 -18.60 7.20
C GLY A 735 39.34 -19.62 6.07
N VAL A 736 38.51 -19.26 5.09
CA VAL A 736 38.15 -20.14 3.97
C VAL A 736 39.25 -20.23 2.91
N PHE A 737 39.95 -19.13 2.69
CA PHE A 737 40.92 -19.04 1.60
C PHE A 737 42.31 -19.56 1.97
N CYS A 738 42.59 -19.76 3.27
CA CYS A 738 43.83 -20.33 3.81
C CYS A 738 44.09 -21.77 3.36
#